data_AF-A0A932G9G7-F1
#
_entry.id   AF-A0A932G9G7-F1
#
_cell.length_a   1.000
_cell.length_b   1.000
_cell.length_c   1.000
_cell.angle_alpha   90.00
_cell.angle_beta   90.00
_cell.angle_gamma   90.00
#
_symmetry.space_group_name_H-M   'P 1'
#
loop_
_entity.id
_entity.type
_entity.pdbx_description
1 polymer ?
#
loop_
_entity_poly.entity_id
_entity_poly.type
_entity_poly.pdbx_seq_one_letter_code
_entity_poly.pdbx_strand_id
1 'polypeptide(L)'
;MSLNSVAAPASGPSGAAAFTDVTVKAGITHRHYKPTLDHQLDNIMSWVCSVGAAAAAADFNHDGWLDLYVTNSRQGEPNFLYKNNGDGTFTDVAKQAGLADVNTDAQGASMDCVWGDYDNDGWPDLYLVRWGTDSLYRNNGDGTFTEVTAKLFKKRDGLPGTDWANGCAAIFWDYNLDGRLDLYVGNYFDEHDLWHLKTTRIMHDDFEKARNAGRNFLYRQNADGTFTQVAHELGLDDPGWTLSVGSADVNNDGWPDLYIADDFGPDQLFLNNKQGGFTDVTQSAIGFDTKKGMNVDFGDIDGDGWLDIYVANITTAEYLQEGNMLWHNNGPGPDGNITFTDIALETGTYDGGWGWGAKFFDYDHDSDLDILAVNGFISAGKGNYWYDLASWTVKGQDVADARNWPTIGDRSFSGHEKDRFWQNDGNYAFRECAGNLGLASERDGRGIVCFDYDNDGDLDLFVANQDQPPNLYRNNLLQAATGRTLTPALSLSARERENVRQRPENPARSDNSAGRENPARLEKADRPRAVPPLPRRGGEGRGEGATASTHWLMLNLVANPVTKINRDCLGTRVTAITSGARLIREHNGGKCYCGQSDPRVHFGLGKEDRVRLLEVRWPDGGLQYLESVRADQLLTIRQDPAQYASQLALTAPPPKPWQRPKETPEKVVHKLSPEELDKMLSEMEKRLRESLDSYQLASSYRARCADHDQHDRAIKFFESMVAKDPNNQRARMELACAFVDKIPTCGGMAAIVSKGTLARKSLDQMDAYLAKETDSWLGLYTRGMNHLHWPRALLHSDDAAADLERCAELQEKDAKPKPYHLRTYVALGDAYTKAKEYADARAAWRRGQKYFPNAKELKDRLAIKEDSALFKYVESQRSLEKPIDTDLSFMDRDSL
;
A
#
# COMPACT_ATOMS: atom_id res chain seq x y z
N MET A 1 52.51 7.66 19.26
CA MET A 1 52.93 6.35 18.72
C MET A 1 51.85 5.91 17.74
N SER A 2 52.28 5.37 16.59
CA SER A 2 51.47 5.16 15.40
C SER A 2 50.51 3.96 15.46
N LEU A 3 49.42 4.08 14.69
CA LEU A 3 48.68 3.06 13.92
C LEU A 3 47.87 1.99 14.68
N ASN A 4 46.54 2.07 14.52
CA ASN A 4 45.82 1.16 13.62
C ASN A 4 44.53 1.82 13.11
N SER A 5 44.51 2.08 11.80
CA SER A 5 43.37 2.58 11.05
C SER A 5 42.38 1.44 10.79
N VAL A 6 41.14 1.59 11.25
CA VAL A 6 39.99 0.86 10.71
C VAL A 6 39.57 1.58 9.44
N ALA A 7 39.45 0.83 8.34
CA ALA A 7 39.12 1.37 7.03
C ALA A 7 37.78 2.11 7.06
N ALA A 8 37.78 3.37 6.59
CA ALA A 8 36.57 4.06 6.22
C ALA A 8 35.88 3.27 5.07
N PRO A 9 34.54 3.25 5.02
CA PRO A 9 33.85 2.71 3.85
C PRO A 9 34.34 3.48 2.63
N ALA A 10 34.63 2.75 1.55
CA ALA A 10 34.96 3.36 0.28
C ALA A 10 33.83 4.31 -0.11
N SER A 11 34.09 5.61 -0.09
CA SER A 11 33.27 6.59 -0.76
C SER A 11 33.29 6.22 -2.25
N GLY A 12 32.21 5.57 -2.71
CA GLY A 12 31.94 5.47 -4.13
C GLY A 12 31.91 6.88 -4.75
N PRO A 13 32.19 7.01 -6.06
CA PRO A 13 32.10 8.31 -6.72
C PRO A 13 30.70 8.88 -6.48
N SER A 14 30.59 10.18 -6.25
CA SER A 14 29.31 10.89 -6.24
C SER A 14 28.68 10.77 -7.64
N GLY A 15 27.93 9.69 -7.88
CA GLY A 15 27.09 9.55 -9.05
C GLY A 15 25.93 10.54 -8.98
N ALA A 16 25.47 11.04 -10.13
CA ALA A 16 24.22 11.78 -10.19
C ALA A 16 23.07 10.90 -9.67
N ALA A 17 22.08 11.49 -9.01
CA ALA A 17 20.86 10.79 -8.59
C ALA A 17 20.16 10.15 -9.81
N ALA A 18 19.55 8.98 -9.62
CA ALA A 18 18.85 8.28 -10.70
C ALA A 18 17.69 9.13 -11.24
N PHE A 19 16.93 9.76 -10.35
CA PHE A 19 15.88 10.71 -10.70
C PHE A 19 16.34 12.15 -10.53
N THR A 20 15.90 13.01 -11.46
CA THR A 20 16.14 14.46 -11.42
C THR A 20 14.81 15.19 -11.47
N ASP A 21 14.54 16.08 -10.52
CA ASP A 21 13.38 16.98 -10.60
C ASP A 21 13.58 17.96 -11.77
N VAL A 22 12.73 17.82 -12.79
CA VAL A 22 12.71 18.66 -13.99
C VAL A 22 11.46 19.54 -14.07
N THR A 23 10.63 19.59 -13.03
CA THR A 23 9.29 20.24 -13.02
C THR A 23 9.28 21.61 -13.69
N VAL A 24 10.11 22.53 -13.20
CA VAL A 24 10.18 23.91 -13.72
C VAL A 24 10.81 23.95 -15.11
N LYS A 25 11.81 23.10 -15.37
CA LYS A 25 12.47 23.01 -16.69
C LYS A 25 11.51 22.50 -17.77
N ALA A 26 10.61 21.60 -17.40
CA ALA A 26 9.56 21.05 -18.25
C ALA A 26 8.40 22.03 -18.45
N GLY A 27 8.41 23.21 -17.81
CA GLY A 27 7.36 24.22 -17.96
C GLY A 27 6.14 24.05 -17.05
N ILE A 28 6.21 23.12 -16.07
CA ILE A 28 5.15 22.92 -15.08
C ILE A 28 5.43 23.83 -13.88
N THR A 29 4.53 24.79 -13.63
CA THR A 29 4.74 25.80 -12.56
C THR A 29 3.52 26.04 -11.68
N HIS A 30 2.45 25.27 -11.86
CA HIS A 30 1.24 25.47 -11.06
C HIS A 30 1.45 25.09 -9.59
N ARG A 31 0.51 25.53 -8.76
CA ARG A 31 0.33 25.08 -7.38
C ARG A 31 -1.10 24.55 -7.26
N HIS A 32 -1.24 23.38 -6.65
CA HIS A 32 -2.54 22.92 -6.22
C HIS A 32 -3.05 23.80 -5.06
N TYR A 33 -4.34 24.08 -4.99
CA TYR A 33 -4.99 24.74 -3.86
C TYR A 33 -6.13 23.87 -3.31
N LYS A 34 -6.15 23.72 -1.99
CA LYS A 34 -7.24 23.01 -1.27
C LYS A 34 -8.56 23.77 -1.39
N PRO A 35 -9.72 23.09 -1.28
CA PRO A 35 -11.01 23.77 -1.18
C PRO A 35 -11.08 24.67 0.07
N THR A 36 -12.00 25.63 0.04
CA THR A 36 -12.41 26.41 1.21
C THR A 36 -13.90 26.14 1.43
N LEU A 37 -14.23 25.50 2.55
CA LEU A 37 -15.57 25.00 2.84
C LEU A 37 -16.32 25.93 3.81
N ASP A 38 -17.47 25.49 4.31
CA ASP A 38 -18.24 26.22 5.32
C ASP A 38 -17.40 26.51 6.58
N HIS A 39 -17.42 27.77 7.04
CA HIS A 39 -16.72 28.23 8.26
C HIS A 39 -17.05 27.44 9.53
N GLN A 40 -18.17 26.70 9.54
CA GLN A 40 -18.48 25.77 10.62
C GLN A 40 -17.41 24.67 10.82
N LEU A 41 -16.53 24.46 9.83
CA LEU A 41 -15.40 23.54 9.88
C LEU A 41 -14.06 24.21 10.21
N ASP A 42 -14.01 25.52 10.51
CA ASP A 42 -12.75 26.27 10.70
C ASP A 42 -11.79 25.60 11.71
N ASN A 43 -12.31 24.88 12.71
CA ASN A 43 -11.49 24.17 13.69
C ASN A 43 -10.72 22.99 13.07
N ILE A 44 -11.23 22.33 12.03
CA ILE A 44 -10.61 21.17 11.39
C ILE A 44 -10.50 21.27 9.85
N MET A 45 -10.69 22.48 9.28
CA MET A 45 -10.71 22.73 7.83
C MET A 45 -9.50 22.11 7.12
N SER A 46 -8.31 22.23 7.71
CA SER A 46 -7.06 21.69 7.15
C SER A 46 -7.04 20.16 7.08
N TRP A 47 -7.73 19.46 7.99
CA TRP A 47 -7.94 18.01 7.91
C TRP A 47 -8.96 17.70 6.82
N VAL A 48 -10.14 18.31 6.86
CA VAL A 48 -11.22 17.96 5.92
C VAL A 48 -10.73 18.17 4.50
N CYS A 49 -10.12 19.33 4.23
CA CYS A 49 -9.63 19.69 2.91
C CYS A 49 -8.28 19.04 2.56
N SER A 50 -7.85 17.97 3.24
CA SER A 50 -6.55 17.31 3.04
C SER A 50 -6.54 16.20 1.99
N VAL A 51 -7.66 15.95 1.32
CA VAL A 51 -7.79 14.98 0.23
C VAL A 51 -7.82 15.67 -1.15
N GLY A 52 -7.62 14.91 -2.23
CA GLY A 52 -7.55 15.40 -3.62
C GLY A 52 -6.11 15.59 -4.11
N ALA A 53 -5.93 16.47 -5.09
CA ALA A 53 -4.69 16.64 -5.88
C ALA A 53 -4.36 15.41 -6.73
N ALA A 54 -4.99 15.34 -7.90
CA ALA A 54 -4.93 14.21 -8.81
C ALA A 54 -4.26 14.53 -10.14
N ALA A 55 -3.72 13.49 -10.76
CA ALA A 55 -3.16 13.55 -12.10
C ALA A 55 -3.39 12.25 -12.87
N ALA A 56 -3.55 12.38 -14.19
CA ALA A 56 -3.79 11.25 -15.09
C ALA A 56 -3.07 11.45 -16.43
N ALA A 57 -2.37 10.40 -16.90
CA ALA A 57 -1.64 10.41 -18.17
C ALA A 57 -2.42 9.76 -19.32
N ALA A 58 -2.47 10.43 -20.47
CA ALA A 58 -2.99 9.87 -21.73
C ALA A 58 -2.45 10.66 -22.93
N ASP A 59 -2.35 10.03 -24.10
CA ASP A 59 -2.14 10.74 -25.38
C ASP A 59 -3.50 11.24 -25.90
N PHE A 60 -4.00 12.34 -25.32
CA PHE A 60 -5.37 12.80 -25.60
C PHE A 60 -5.55 13.31 -27.05
N ASN A 61 -4.43 13.59 -27.73
CA ASN A 61 -4.41 14.26 -29.03
C ASN A 61 -3.83 13.37 -30.17
N HIS A 62 -3.38 12.16 -29.84
CA HIS A 62 -2.76 11.17 -30.74
C HIS A 62 -1.50 11.67 -31.47
N ASP A 63 -0.66 12.46 -30.81
CA ASP A 63 0.63 12.87 -31.35
C ASP A 63 1.78 11.92 -30.99
N GLY A 64 1.50 10.89 -30.18
CA GLY A 64 2.45 9.88 -29.73
C GLY A 64 3.19 10.25 -28.45
N TRP A 65 2.80 11.34 -27.78
CA TRP A 65 3.36 11.78 -26.51
C TRP A 65 2.28 11.75 -25.44
N LEU A 66 2.61 11.19 -24.26
CA LEU A 66 1.68 11.23 -23.15
C LEU A 66 1.61 12.64 -22.57
N ASP A 67 0.37 13.10 -22.42
CA ASP A 67 -0.02 14.37 -21.82
C ASP A 67 -0.50 14.14 -20.38
N LEU A 68 -0.60 15.20 -19.58
CA LEU A 68 -1.07 15.13 -18.19
C LEU A 68 -2.27 16.04 -17.95
N TYR A 69 -3.37 15.49 -17.46
CA TYR A 69 -4.40 16.30 -16.80
C TYR A 69 -4.14 16.34 -15.30
N VAL A 70 -4.21 17.53 -14.69
CA VAL A 70 -3.91 17.75 -13.27
C VAL A 70 -4.99 18.62 -12.63
N THR A 71 -5.52 18.17 -11.50
CA THR A 71 -6.63 18.83 -10.82
C THR A 71 -6.16 19.95 -9.88
N ASN A 72 -7.06 20.88 -9.63
CA ASN A 72 -7.05 21.83 -8.53
C ASN A 72 -8.39 21.70 -7.80
N SER A 73 -8.45 22.01 -6.50
CA SER A 73 -9.65 21.75 -5.70
C SER A 73 -10.30 23.00 -5.11
N ARG A 74 -9.72 24.19 -5.33
CA ARG A 74 -10.34 25.45 -4.89
C ARG A 74 -11.31 25.98 -5.94
N GLN A 75 -12.52 26.37 -5.51
CA GLN A 75 -13.48 27.07 -6.37
C GLN A 75 -12.84 28.33 -6.98
N GLY A 76 -13.01 28.49 -8.29
CA GLY A 76 -12.42 29.56 -9.09
C GLY A 76 -10.98 29.32 -9.54
N GLU A 77 -10.30 28.27 -9.06
CA GLU A 77 -8.98 27.90 -9.58
C GLU A 77 -9.09 26.92 -10.76
N PRO A 78 -8.28 27.11 -11.82
CA PRO A 78 -8.32 26.26 -12.98
C PRO A 78 -7.65 24.90 -12.72
N ASN A 79 -8.15 23.86 -13.38
CA ASN A 79 -7.40 22.64 -13.64
C ASN A 79 -6.45 22.83 -14.84
N PHE A 80 -5.52 21.91 -15.03
CA PHE A 80 -4.46 22.00 -16.04
C PHE A 80 -4.48 20.79 -16.98
N LEU A 81 -4.17 21.01 -18.25
CA LEU A 81 -3.96 19.97 -19.26
C LEU A 81 -2.63 20.26 -19.91
N TYR A 82 -1.58 19.63 -19.41
CA TYR A 82 -0.22 19.76 -19.89
C TYR A 82 -0.03 18.90 -21.13
N LYS A 83 -0.11 19.54 -22.30
CA LYS A 83 0.22 18.91 -23.57
C LYS A 83 1.73 18.82 -23.72
N ASN A 84 2.25 17.60 -23.89
CA ASN A 84 3.65 17.31 -24.09
C ASN A 84 4.09 17.83 -25.47
N ASN A 85 5.23 18.51 -25.54
CA ASN A 85 5.75 19.08 -26.78
C ASN A 85 6.73 18.13 -27.50
N GLY A 86 7.08 17.00 -26.89
CA GLY A 86 8.04 16.03 -27.42
C GLY A 86 9.51 16.46 -27.36
N ASP A 87 9.79 17.53 -26.62
CA ASP A 87 11.14 18.09 -26.39
C ASP A 87 11.53 18.12 -24.90
N GLY A 88 10.77 17.40 -24.07
CA GLY A 88 10.90 17.39 -22.61
C GLY A 88 10.21 18.55 -21.92
N THR A 89 9.38 19.32 -22.63
CA THR A 89 8.56 20.41 -22.07
C THR A 89 7.07 20.18 -22.31
N PHE A 90 6.24 20.87 -21.52
CA PHE A 90 4.79 20.85 -21.60
C PHE A 90 4.23 22.25 -21.86
N THR A 91 3.01 22.30 -22.40
CA THR A 91 2.21 23.52 -22.54
C THR A 91 0.83 23.27 -21.96
N ASP A 92 0.41 24.11 -21.02
CA ASP A 92 -0.97 24.04 -20.51
C ASP A 92 -1.95 24.55 -21.57
N VAL A 93 -2.86 23.67 -21.98
CA VAL A 93 -3.91 23.91 -22.97
C VAL A 93 -5.32 23.76 -22.40
N ALA A 94 -5.49 23.57 -21.07
CA ALA A 94 -6.79 23.26 -20.46
C ALA A 94 -7.88 24.28 -20.82
N LYS A 95 -7.54 25.56 -20.86
CA LYS A 95 -8.51 26.61 -21.21
C LYS A 95 -8.99 26.52 -22.65
N GLN A 96 -8.10 26.16 -23.57
CA GLN A 96 -8.43 25.98 -24.99
C GLN A 96 -9.23 24.69 -25.19
N ALA A 97 -8.90 23.66 -24.42
CA ALA A 97 -9.57 22.38 -24.42
C ALA A 97 -10.98 22.41 -23.79
N GLY A 98 -11.29 23.43 -22.98
CA GLY A 98 -12.57 23.54 -22.26
C GLY A 98 -12.58 22.83 -20.91
N LEU A 99 -11.40 22.54 -20.34
CA LEU A 99 -11.23 21.76 -19.10
C LEU A 99 -10.65 22.55 -17.93
N ALA A 100 -10.31 23.84 -18.10
CA ALA A 100 -9.70 24.65 -17.04
C ALA A 100 -10.71 25.08 -15.96
N ASP A 101 -11.74 25.82 -16.36
CA ASP A 101 -12.59 26.61 -15.47
C ASP A 101 -13.77 25.77 -14.92
N VAL A 102 -13.45 24.61 -14.31
CA VAL A 102 -14.44 23.59 -13.94
C VAL A 102 -14.74 23.49 -12.44
N ASN A 103 -13.95 24.15 -11.58
CA ASN A 103 -14.20 24.24 -10.14
C ASN A 103 -15.09 25.45 -9.82
N THR A 104 -16.41 25.25 -9.83
CA THR A 104 -17.39 26.32 -9.67
C THR A 104 -18.29 26.11 -8.46
N ASP A 105 -18.94 27.17 -7.97
CA ASP A 105 -19.91 27.08 -6.88
C ASP A 105 -21.06 26.10 -7.17
N ALA A 106 -21.42 25.93 -8.45
CA ALA A 106 -22.52 25.07 -8.86
C ALA A 106 -22.13 23.58 -8.95
N GLN A 107 -20.87 23.28 -9.27
CA GLN A 107 -20.40 21.91 -9.53
C GLN A 107 -19.54 21.35 -8.41
N GLY A 108 -18.93 22.21 -7.59
CA GLY A 108 -18.05 21.86 -6.50
C GLY A 108 -16.57 21.78 -6.89
N ALA A 109 -15.81 20.94 -6.19
CA ALA A 109 -14.35 20.85 -6.32
C ALA A 109 -13.88 19.55 -6.98
N SER A 110 -12.87 19.61 -7.84
CA SER A 110 -12.25 18.42 -8.44
C SER A 110 -11.39 17.71 -7.41
N MET A 111 -11.57 16.39 -7.29
CA MET A 111 -10.86 15.57 -6.31
C MET A 111 -9.99 14.52 -6.99
N ASP A 112 -10.53 13.85 -8.02
CA ASP A 112 -9.84 12.82 -8.79
C ASP A 112 -10.21 12.90 -10.28
N CYS A 113 -9.41 12.27 -11.15
CA CYS A 113 -9.64 12.24 -12.59
C CYS A 113 -9.09 10.96 -13.23
N VAL A 114 -9.83 10.42 -14.21
CA VAL A 114 -9.39 9.26 -15.00
C VAL A 114 -9.75 9.42 -16.47
N TRP A 115 -8.84 8.96 -17.33
CA TRP A 115 -9.07 8.81 -18.76
C TRP A 115 -9.70 7.45 -19.06
N GLY A 116 -10.55 7.40 -20.08
CA GLY A 116 -11.06 6.17 -20.68
C GLY A 116 -11.92 6.49 -21.89
N ASP A 117 -11.87 5.65 -22.92
CA ASP A 117 -12.70 5.83 -24.11
C ASP A 117 -14.08 5.16 -23.89
N TYR A 118 -15.00 5.92 -23.32
CA TYR A 118 -16.30 5.36 -22.94
C TYR A 118 -17.17 5.08 -24.18
N ASP A 119 -17.06 5.87 -25.25
CA ASP A 119 -17.89 5.72 -26.45
C ASP A 119 -17.24 4.91 -27.59
N ASN A 120 -16.06 4.33 -27.31
CA ASN A 120 -15.25 3.54 -28.21
C ASN A 120 -14.91 4.26 -29.53
N ASP A 121 -14.83 5.60 -29.52
CA ASP A 121 -14.78 6.38 -30.76
C ASP A 121 -13.38 6.57 -31.35
N GLY A 122 -12.33 6.39 -30.55
CA GLY A 122 -11.08 6.99 -30.99
C GLY A 122 -10.24 7.52 -29.87
N TRP A 123 -10.86 8.26 -28.99
CA TRP A 123 -10.19 9.32 -28.26
C TRP A 123 -10.37 9.13 -26.75
N PRO A 124 -9.31 9.27 -25.95
CA PRO A 124 -9.47 9.23 -24.50
C PRO A 124 -10.40 10.35 -24.02
N ASP A 125 -11.47 9.98 -23.34
CA ASP A 125 -12.40 10.89 -22.66
C ASP A 125 -12.01 11.04 -21.20
N LEU A 126 -12.42 12.14 -20.56
CA LEU A 126 -12.03 12.46 -19.19
C LEU A 126 -13.23 12.38 -18.25
N TYR A 127 -13.16 11.50 -17.25
CA TYR A 127 -14.06 11.54 -16.10
C TYR A 127 -13.42 12.31 -14.95
N LEU A 128 -14.18 13.22 -14.35
CA LEU A 128 -13.75 14.13 -13.29
C LEU A 128 -14.63 13.92 -12.06
N VAL A 129 -14.02 13.36 -11.02
CA VAL A 129 -14.65 13.11 -9.72
C VAL A 129 -14.67 14.40 -8.92
N ARG A 130 -15.79 14.66 -8.23
CA ARG A 130 -15.98 15.88 -7.44
C ARG A 130 -16.45 15.62 -6.02
N TRP A 131 -16.15 16.59 -5.18
CA TRP A 131 -17.05 16.98 -4.11
C TRP A 131 -18.14 17.86 -4.68
N GLY A 132 -19.28 17.25 -5.01
CA GLY A 132 -20.36 17.87 -5.76
C GLY A 132 -20.96 16.91 -6.79
N THR A 133 -21.06 17.35 -8.04
CA THR A 133 -21.63 16.54 -9.13
C THR A 133 -20.53 16.21 -10.14
N ASP A 134 -20.19 14.94 -10.27
CA ASP A 134 -19.17 14.46 -11.20
C ASP A 134 -19.41 14.90 -12.65
N SER A 135 -18.36 14.87 -13.47
CA SER A 135 -18.43 15.29 -14.87
C SER A 135 -17.70 14.34 -15.82
N LEU A 136 -18.38 13.89 -16.88
CA LEU A 136 -17.79 13.21 -18.03
C LEU A 136 -17.61 14.20 -19.19
N TYR A 137 -16.39 14.32 -19.69
CA TYR A 137 -16.01 15.15 -20.81
C TYR A 137 -15.62 14.29 -22.00
N ARG A 138 -16.41 14.37 -23.06
CA ARG A 138 -16.14 13.70 -24.34
C ARG A 138 -15.07 14.47 -25.11
N ASN A 139 -14.03 13.78 -25.56
CA ASN A 139 -13.02 14.32 -26.45
C ASN A 139 -13.58 14.45 -27.87
N ASN A 140 -13.48 15.64 -28.46
CA ASN A 140 -14.04 15.89 -29.79
C ASN A 140 -13.07 15.47 -30.93
N GLY A 141 -11.84 15.06 -30.60
CA GLY A 141 -10.80 14.69 -31.57
C GLY A 141 -10.12 15.87 -32.28
N ASP A 142 -10.40 17.09 -31.84
CA ASP A 142 -9.82 18.34 -32.33
C ASP A 142 -9.04 19.11 -31.26
N GLY A 143 -8.79 18.46 -30.11
CA GLY A 143 -8.14 19.04 -28.94
C GLY A 143 -9.10 19.78 -27.99
N THR A 144 -10.41 19.72 -28.23
CA THR A 144 -11.45 20.27 -27.35
C THR A 144 -12.33 19.18 -26.75
N PHE A 145 -13.01 19.51 -25.64
CA PHE A 145 -13.87 18.60 -24.91
C PHE A 145 -15.29 19.16 -24.74
N THR A 146 -16.26 18.25 -24.71
CA THR A 146 -17.68 18.55 -24.46
C THR A 146 -18.15 17.83 -23.20
N GLU A 147 -18.69 18.56 -22.23
CA GLU A 147 -19.34 17.95 -21.06
C GLU A 147 -20.65 17.25 -21.48
N VAL A 148 -20.80 15.97 -21.11
CA VAL A 148 -21.91 15.11 -21.58
C VAL A 148 -22.66 14.41 -20.44
N THR A 149 -22.34 14.69 -19.17
CA THR A 149 -22.91 13.99 -18.01
C THR A 149 -24.42 14.04 -17.98
N ALA A 150 -25.00 15.24 -18.09
CA ALA A 150 -26.46 15.40 -18.04
C ALA A 150 -27.18 14.64 -19.16
N LYS A 151 -26.51 14.39 -20.29
CA LYS A 151 -27.10 13.62 -21.40
C LYS A 151 -27.04 12.12 -21.14
N LEU A 152 -25.95 11.64 -20.54
CA LEU A 152 -25.63 10.22 -20.49
C LEU A 152 -25.96 9.57 -19.15
N PHE A 153 -25.76 10.28 -18.04
CA PHE A 153 -25.99 9.75 -16.69
C PHE A 153 -27.42 10.01 -16.24
N LYS A 154 -27.95 9.05 -15.49
CA LYS A 154 -29.23 9.16 -14.81
C LYS A 154 -29.01 9.06 -13.31
N LYS A 155 -29.57 10.02 -12.58
CA LYS A 155 -29.67 10.02 -11.12
C LYS A 155 -30.57 8.88 -10.66
N ARG A 156 -30.52 8.56 -9.36
CA ARG A 156 -31.38 7.51 -8.77
C ARG A 156 -32.88 7.76 -8.95
N ASP A 157 -33.29 9.01 -9.04
CA ASP A 157 -34.69 9.41 -9.29
C ASP A 157 -35.09 9.39 -10.78
N GLY A 158 -34.15 9.06 -11.67
CA GLY A 158 -34.33 9.00 -13.12
C GLY A 158 -34.12 10.33 -13.84
N LEU A 159 -33.79 11.42 -13.14
CA LEU A 159 -33.43 12.69 -13.76
C LEU A 159 -32.03 12.64 -14.41
N PRO A 160 -31.75 13.49 -15.41
CA PRO A 160 -30.41 13.58 -16.02
C PRO A 160 -29.32 14.04 -15.03
N GLY A 161 -28.11 13.51 -15.20
CA GLY A 161 -26.91 13.82 -14.43
C GLY A 161 -26.52 12.74 -13.41
N THR A 162 -25.53 13.04 -12.58
CA THR A 162 -25.12 12.21 -11.43
C THR A 162 -25.75 12.73 -10.12
N ASP A 163 -25.80 11.86 -9.12
CA ASP A 163 -26.18 12.26 -7.77
C ASP A 163 -25.12 13.21 -7.18
N TRP A 164 -25.52 14.07 -6.26
CA TRP A 164 -24.56 14.85 -5.49
C TRP A 164 -23.83 13.93 -4.52
N ALA A 165 -22.51 13.86 -4.60
CA ALA A 165 -21.70 13.03 -3.75
C ALA A 165 -20.31 13.65 -3.53
N ASN A 166 -19.55 13.08 -2.61
CA ASN A 166 -18.23 13.57 -2.26
C ASN A 166 -17.18 12.50 -2.57
N GLY A 167 -16.92 12.33 -3.87
CA GLY A 167 -16.04 11.32 -4.43
C GLY A 167 -14.55 11.63 -4.24
N CYS A 168 -13.75 10.57 -4.14
CA CYS A 168 -12.28 10.63 -4.02
C CYS A 168 -11.54 9.66 -4.95
N ALA A 169 -12.24 8.72 -5.59
CA ALA A 169 -11.63 7.70 -6.44
C ALA A 169 -12.52 7.33 -7.61
N ALA A 170 -11.94 7.06 -8.78
CA ALA A 170 -12.66 6.42 -9.88
C ALA A 170 -11.79 5.47 -10.71
N ILE A 171 -12.44 4.49 -11.34
CA ILE A 171 -11.84 3.64 -12.39
C ILE A 171 -12.82 3.37 -13.52
N PHE A 172 -12.33 3.40 -14.76
CA PHE A 172 -12.99 2.77 -15.89
C PHE A 172 -12.62 1.29 -15.95
N TRP A 173 -13.60 0.45 -16.25
CA TRP A 173 -13.45 -1.00 -16.34
C TRP A 173 -14.62 -1.63 -17.09
N ASP A 174 -14.47 -2.86 -17.58
CA ASP A 174 -15.54 -3.63 -18.22
C ASP A 174 -15.91 -4.82 -17.33
N TYR A 175 -16.66 -4.57 -16.26
CA TYR A 175 -16.83 -5.56 -15.19
C TYR A 175 -17.66 -6.78 -15.63
N ASN A 176 -18.46 -6.62 -16.69
CA ASN A 176 -19.35 -7.64 -17.20
C ASN A 176 -18.90 -8.22 -18.56
N LEU A 177 -17.74 -7.78 -19.07
CA LEU A 177 -17.12 -8.19 -20.33
C LEU A 177 -18.04 -8.02 -21.55
N ASP A 178 -18.80 -6.93 -21.58
CA ASP A 178 -19.74 -6.64 -22.68
C ASP A 178 -19.18 -5.68 -23.74
N GLY A 179 -17.93 -5.25 -23.56
CA GLY A 179 -17.18 -4.40 -24.47
C GLY A 179 -17.43 -2.91 -24.29
N ARG A 180 -18.13 -2.51 -23.24
CA ARG A 180 -18.38 -1.11 -22.89
C ARG A 180 -17.76 -0.80 -21.55
N LEU A 181 -17.11 0.35 -21.45
CA LEU A 181 -16.52 0.78 -20.19
C LEU A 181 -17.62 1.26 -19.25
N ASP A 182 -17.73 0.56 -18.12
CA ASP A 182 -18.44 0.94 -16.93
C ASP A 182 -17.53 1.81 -16.04
N LEU A 183 -18.12 2.44 -15.03
CA LEU A 183 -17.41 3.37 -14.17
C LEU A 183 -17.75 3.15 -12.70
N TYR A 184 -16.73 2.90 -11.88
CA TYR A 184 -16.86 2.82 -10.43
C TYR A 184 -16.35 4.11 -9.78
N VAL A 185 -17.08 4.64 -8.80
CA VAL A 185 -16.73 5.86 -8.06
C VAL A 185 -16.81 5.60 -6.56
N GLY A 186 -15.67 5.80 -5.89
CA GLY A 186 -15.51 5.72 -4.44
C GLY A 186 -15.80 7.06 -3.77
N ASN A 187 -16.65 7.08 -2.75
CA ASN A 187 -17.05 8.27 -2.00
C ASN A 187 -16.49 8.29 -0.59
N TYR A 188 -16.07 9.47 -0.13
CA TYR A 188 -15.41 9.65 1.16
C TYR A 188 -16.33 10.30 2.19
N PHE A 189 -16.94 11.45 1.87
CA PHE A 189 -17.97 12.07 2.70
C PHE A 189 -19.37 11.66 2.25
N ASP A 190 -20.34 11.69 3.15
CA ASP A 190 -21.75 11.52 2.81
C ASP A 190 -22.26 12.69 1.95
N GLU A 191 -23.51 12.61 1.49
CA GLU A 191 -24.09 13.48 0.45
C GLU A 191 -24.38 14.94 0.94
N HIS A 192 -23.59 15.46 1.88
CA HIS A 192 -23.66 16.84 2.37
C HIS A 192 -23.05 17.85 1.38
N ASP A 193 -23.68 19.03 1.28
CA ASP A 193 -23.07 20.21 0.66
C ASP A 193 -22.07 20.81 1.65
N LEU A 194 -20.79 20.52 1.44
CA LEU A 194 -19.69 20.93 2.32
C LEU A 194 -19.46 22.46 2.34
N TRP A 195 -19.99 23.21 1.38
CA TRP A 195 -19.93 24.68 1.35
C TRP A 195 -21.06 25.35 2.11
N HIS A 196 -22.18 24.66 2.31
CA HIS A 196 -23.37 25.16 3.01
C HIS A 196 -23.93 24.12 3.98
N LEU A 197 -23.17 23.87 5.05
CA LEU A 197 -23.46 22.78 5.97
C LEU A 197 -24.72 23.06 6.79
N LYS A 198 -25.67 22.13 6.71
CA LYS A 198 -26.85 22.09 7.60
C LYS A 198 -26.52 21.47 8.96
N THR A 199 -25.44 20.70 9.03
CA THR A 199 -24.93 20.00 10.20
C THR A 199 -23.43 19.83 10.06
N THR A 200 -22.73 19.81 11.18
CA THR A 200 -21.29 19.53 11.26
C THR A 200 -21.01 18.06 11.54
N ARG A 201 -22.05 17.21 11.60
CA ARG A 201 -21.94 15.75 11.72
C ARG A 201 -21.52 15.10 10.41
N ILE A 202 -20.33 15.44 9.92
CA ILE A 202 -19.83 15.01 8.61
C ILE A 202 -18.63 14.08 8.71
N MET A 203 -18.07 13.90 9.92
CA MET A 203 -16.87 13.10 10.14
C MET A 203 -17.23 11.63 10.39
N HIS A 204 -16.24 10.75 10.32
CA HIS A 204 -16.41 9.34 10.64
C HIS A 204 -16.97 9.19 12.07
N ASP A 205 -17.84 8.20 12.27
CA ASP A 205 -18.44 7.94 13.58
C ASP A 205 -17.59 7.00 14.46
N ASP A 206 -16.55 6.38 13.89
CA ASP A 206 -15.57 5.54 14.56
C ASP A 206 -14.23 5.60 13.80
N PHE A 207 -13.09 5.39 14.46
CA PHE A 207 -11.77 5.40 13.80
C PHE A 207 -11.38 4.05 13.16
N GLU A 208 -12.15 2.99 13.40
CA GLU A 208 -11.84 1.63 12.95
C GLU A 208 -13.01 0.92 12.25
N LYS A 209 -14.24 1.42 12.40
CA LYS A 209 -15.45 0.73 11.96
C LYS A 209 -16.48 1.67 11.33
N ALA A 210 -16.04 2.82 10.82
CA ALA A 210 -16.94 3.80 10.25
C ALA A 210 -17.67 3.23 9.04
N ARG A 211 -18.98 3.47 8.99
CA ARG A 211 -19.86 3.11 7.87
C ARG A 211 -20.87 4.22 7.57
N ASN A 212 -20.47 5.47 7.85
CA ASN A 212 -21.28 6.67 7.72
C ASN A 212 -20.77 7.63 6.63
N ALA A 213 -19.93 7.15 5.71
CA ALA A 213 -19.49 7.90 4.53
C ALA A 213 -20.56 7.94 3.43
N GLY A 214 -20.20 8.50 2.28
CA GLY A 214 -21.00 8.45 1.06
C GLY A 214 -21.05 7.04 0.50
N ARG A 215 -22.20 6.65 -0.05
CA ARG A 215 -22.33 5.37 -0.74
C ARG A 215 -21.52 5.37 -2.02
N ASN A 216 -20.82 4.28 -2.29
CA ASN A 216 -20.13 4.09 -3.57
C ASN A 216 -21.11 3.92 -4.73
N PHE A 217 -20.67 4.30 -5.94
CA PHE A 217 -21.45 4.20 -7.16
C PHE A 217 -20.76 3.33 -8.21
N LEU A 218 -21.57 2.57 -8.94
CA LEU A 218 -21.19 1.84 -10.13
C LEU A 218 -22.18 2.21 -11.20
N TYR A 219 -21.69 2.89 -12.23
CA TYR A 219 -22.45 3.30 -13.40
C TYR A 219 -22.17 2.31 -14.53
N ARG A 220 -23.16 1.44 -14.80
CA ARG A 220 -23.10 0.52 -15.93
C ARG A 220 -23.48 1.23 -17.22
N GLN A 221 -22.66 1.09 -18.26
CA GLN A 221 -22.97 1.64 -19.57
C GLN A 221 -23.94 0.73 -20.34
N ASN A 222 -25.07 1.30 -20.74
CA ASN A 222 -26.07 0.64 -21.57
C ASN A 222 -25.66 0.69 -23.06
N ALA A 223 -26.26 -0.17 -23.88
CA ALA A 223 -25.97 -0.23 -25.31
C ALA A 223 -26.31 1.05 -26.11
N ASP A 224 -27.09 1.96 -25.53
CA ASP A 224 -27.40 3.27 -26.12
C ASP A 224 -26.40 4.38 -25.70
N GLY A 225 -25.35 4.03 -24.97
CA GLY A 225 -24.32 4.94 -24.44
C GLY A 225 -24.71 5.65 -23.15
N THR A 226 -25.92 5.46 -22.62
CA THR A 226 -26.32 6.02 -21.32
C THR A 226 -25.80 5.18 -20.16
N PHE A 227 -25.63 5.78 -19.00
CA PHE A 227 -25.20 5.12 -17.78
C PHE A 227 -26.36 4.92 -16.80
N THR A 228 -26.43 3.73 -16.20
CA THR A 228 -27.37 3.40 -15.13
C THR A 228 -26.58 3.06 -13.86
N GLN A 229 -26.93 3.71 -12.75
CA GLN A 229 -26.36 3.35 -11.45
C GLN A 229 -26.90 1.98 -11.00
N VAL A 230 -26.00 1.04 -10.69
CA VAL A 230 -26.36 -0.35 -10.32
C VAL A 230 -25.67 -0.85 -9.05
N ALA A 231 -24.88 -0.02 -8.34
CA ALA A 231 -24.08 -0.50 -7.20
C ALA A 231 -24.91 -1.21 -6.12
N HIS A 232 -26.09 -0.65 -5.79
CA HIS A 232 -26.97 -1.23 -4.78
C HIS A 232 -27.48 -2.63 -5.16
N GLU A 233 -27.81 -2.82 -6.44
CA GLU A 233 -28.28 -4.11 -6.97
C GLU A 233 -27.18 -5.19 -6.92
N LEU A 234 -25.92 -4.75 -6.98
CA LEU A 234 -24.73 -5.61 -7.00
C LEU A 234 -24.06 -5.76 -5.63
N GLY A 235 -24.55 -5.07 -4.60
CA GLY A 235 -23.96 -5.08 -3.26
C GLY A 235 -22.62 -4.34 -3.17
N LEU A 236 -22.42 -3.33 -4.02
CA LEU A 236 -21.19 -2.53 -4.11
C LEU A 236 -21.42 -1.06 -3.69
N ASP A 237 -22.50 -0.75 -2.97
CA ASP A 237 -22.80 0.60 -2.49
C ASP A 237 -22.45 0.80 -1.01
N ASP A 238 -21.44 0.06 -0.51
CA ASP A 238 -20.97 0.16 0.88
C ASP A 238 -20.60 1.62 1.21
N PRO A 239 -21.08 2.16 2.36
CA PRO A 239 -20.78 3.52 2.80
C PRO A 239 -19.47 3.57 3.61
N GLY A 240 -18.44 2.89 3.10
CA GLY A 240 -17.06 2.98 3.57
C GLY A 240 -16.45 4.33 3.18
N TRP A 241 -15.46 4.77 3.96
CA TRP A 241 -14.75 6.03 3.73
C TRP A 241 -13.69 5.82 2.65
N THR A 242 -14.17 5.62 1.42
CA THR A 242 -13.35 5.13 0.32
C THR A 242 -12.41 6.22 -0.20
N LEU A 243 -11.09 5.94 -0.15
CA LEU A 243 -10.06 6.80 -0.71
C LEU A 243 -9.57 6.33 -2.06
N SER A 244 -9.50 5.01 -2.29
CA SER A 244 -8.97 4.45 -3.52
C SER A 244 -9.73 3.20 -3.93
N VAL A 245 -9.81 2.98 -5.23
CA VAL A 245 -10.41 1.79 -5.82
C VAL A 245 -9.47 1.25 -6.89
N GLY A 246 -9.51 -0.05 -7.13
CA GLY A 246 -8.69 -0.69 -8.15
C GLY A 246 -9.29 -2.00 -8.61
N SER A 247 -9.03 -2.37 -9.85
CA SER A 247 -9.51 -3.61 -10.43
C SER A 247 -8.38 -4.42 -11.06
N ALA A 248 -8.42 -5.73 -10.81
CA ALA A 248 -7.54 -6.72 -11.41
C ALA A 248 -8.18 -8.12 -11.33
N ASP A 249 -7.80 -9.05 -12.21
CA ASP A 249 -8.18 -10.48 -12.12
C ASP A 249 -7.30 -11.21 -11.08
N VAL A 250 -7.59 -11.07 -9.78
CA VAL A 250 -6.70 -11.58 -8.70
C VAL A 250 -6.78 -13.10 -8.52
N ASN A 251 -7.79 -13.75 -9.10
CA ASN A 251 -8.00 -15.19 -9.05
C ASN A 251 -7.72 -15.91 -10.40
N ASN A 252 -7.18 -15.19 -11.38
CA ASN A 252 -6.77 -15.66 -12.71
C ASN A 252 -7.90 -16.27 -13.55
N ASP A 253 -9.16 -15.94 -13.25
CA ASP A 253 -10.33 -16.57 -13.83
C ASP A 253 -10.84 -15.89 -15.11
N GLY A 254 -10.20 -14.78 -15.49
CA GLY A 254 -10.48 -13.98 -16.68
C GLY A 254 -11.50 -12.87 -16.47
N TRP A 255 -12.01 -12.68 -15.26
CA TRP A 255 -12.95 -11.60 -14.92
C TRP A 255 -12.29 -10.59 -13.98
N PRO A 256 -12.51 -9.28 -14.18
CA PRO A 256 -11.96 -8.27 -13.30
C PRO A 256 -12.65 -8.30 -11.93
N ASP A 257 -11.84 -8.40 -10.87
CA ASP A 257 -12.26 -8.27 -9.47
C ASP A 257 -12.10 -6.81 -9.00
N LEU A 258 -12.61 -6.48 -7.81
CA LEU A 258 -12.60 -5.12 -7.27
C LEU A 258 -12.02 -5.09 -5.86
N TYR A 259 -11.09 -4.16 -5.63
CA TYR A 259 -10.58 -3.82 -4.29
C TYR A 259 -10.92 -2.37 -3.97
N ILE A 260 -11.35 -2.12 -2.73
CA ILE A 260 -11.71 -0.81 -2.20
C ILE A 260 -10.89 -0.57 -0.93
N ALA A 261 -10.12 0.52 -0.92
CA ALA A 261 -9.35 0.95 0.24
C ALA A 261 -10.14 2.02 1.01
N ASP A 262 -10.41 1.74 2.30
CA ASP A 262 -11.21 2.58 3.18
C ASP A 262 -10.36 3.18 4.33
N ASP A 263 -10.46 4.50 4.51
CA ASP A 263 -9.95 5.18 5.70
C ASP A 263 -10.92 4.91 6.87
N PHE A 264 -10.51 4.64 8.10
CA PHE A 264 -11.43 4.39 9.24
C PHE A 264 -12.37 3.17 9.16
N GLY A 265 -12.14 2.23 8.25
CA GLY A 265 -12.91 0.99 8.13
C GLY A 265 -12.09 -0.09 7.42
N PRO A 266 -12.47 -1.37 7.49
CA PRO A 266 -11.72 -2.41 6.79
C PRO A 266 -11.88 -2.26 5.28
N ASP A 267 -10.77 -2.44 4.58
CA ASP A 267 -10.71 -2.55 3.13
C ASP A 267 -11.58 -3.71 2.63
N GLN A 268 -11.97 -3.69 1.35
CA GLN A 268 -12.93 -4.64 0.81
C GLN A 268 -12.41 -5.27 -0.49
N LEU A 269 -12.51 -6.60 -0.58
CA LEU A 269 -12.18 -7.38 -1.78
C LEU A 269 -13.40 -8.14 -2.27
N PHE A 270 -13.80 -7.86 -3.50
CA PHE A 270 -14.94 -8.44 -4.18
C PHE A 270 -14.50 -9.24 -5.39
N LEU A 271 -14.79 -10.55 -5.38
CA LEU A 271 -14.57 -11.40 -6.56
C LEU A 271 -15.78 -11.35 -7.49
N ASN A 272 -15.52 -11.23 -8.78
CA ASN A 272 -16.55 -11.27 -9.80
C ASN A 272 -17.12 -12.69 -9.90
N ASN A 273 -18.44 -12.84 -9.73
CA ASN A 273 -19.08 -14.15 -9.71
C ASN A 273 -19.48 -14.65 -11.12
N LYS A 274 -19.15 -13.90 -12.18
CA LYS A 274 -19.42 -14.21 -13.60
C LYS A 274 -20.90 -14.29 -13.97
N GLN A 275 -21.78 -13.97 -13.02
CA GLN A 275 -23.23 -13.99 -13.18
C GLN A 275 -23.81 -12.58 -13.09
N GLY A 276 -22.96 -11.58 -13.35
CA GLY A 276 -23.32 -10.16 -13.33
C GLY A 276 -23.33 -9.54 -11.93
N GLY A 277 -22.63 -10.13 -10.95
CA GLY A 277 -22.45 -9.55 -9.62
C GLY A 277 -21.14 -9.95 -8.95
N PHE A 278 -21.04 -9.70 -7.65
CA PHE A 278 -19.81 -9.87 -6.88
C PHE A 278 -20.03 -10.69 -5.61
N THR A 279 -18.95 -11.29 -5.11
CA THR A 279 -18.89 -11.94 -3.81
C THR A 279 -17.86 -11.22 -2.96
N ASP A 280 -18.28 -10.65 -1.83
CA ASP A 280 -17.35 -10.14 -0.82
C ASP A 280 -16.58 -11.31 -0.20
N VAL A 281 -15.28 -11.34 -0.42
CA VAL A 281 -14.37 -12.36 0.13
C VAL A 281 -13.42 -11.78 1.17
N THR A 282 -13.59 -10.51 1.57
CA THR A 282 -12.68 -9.77 2.46
C THR A 282 -12.29 -10.58 3.68
N GLN A 283 -13.28 -11.09 4.42
CA GLN A 283 -13.05 -11.84 5.65
C GLN A 283 -12.35 -13.20 5.42
N SER A 284 -12.63 -13.87 4.30
CA SER A 284 -12.09 -15.20 3.98
C SER A 284 -10.71 -15.14 3.32
N ALA A 285 -10.44 -14.11 2.52
CA ALA A 285 -9.23 -13.97 1.72
C ALA A 285 -8.17 -13.11 2.43
N ILE A 286 -8.56 -11.98 3.01
CA ILE A 286 -7.65 -11.01 3.65
C ILE A 286 -7.69 -11.15 5.18
N GLY A 287 -8.89 -11.18 5.75
CA GLY A 287 -9.08 -11.38 7.19
C GLY A 287 -9.03 -10.07 7.98
N PHE A 288 -7.87 -9.71 8.52
CA PHE A 288 -7.67 -8.52 9.36
C PHE A 288 -6.70 -7.57 8.68
N ASP A 289 -7.12 -6.32 8.48
CA ASP A 289 -6.31 -5.20 8.02
C ASP A 289 -6.18 -4.12 9.11
N THR A 290 -5.51 -3.03 8.77
CA THR A 290 -5.21 -1.90 9.66
C THR A 290 -6.31 -0.84 9.65
N LYS A 291 -7.25 -0.94 8.69
CA LYS A 291 -8.46 -0.11 8.55
C LYS A 291 -8.16 1.36 8.27
N LYS A 292 -7.10 1.61 7.50
CA LYS A 292 -6.59 2.93 7.11
C LYS A 292 -6.16 2.94 5.65
N GLY A 293 -6.77 2.11 4.80
CA GLY A 293 -6.33 1.94 3.43
C GLY A 293 -6.39 3.26 2.66
N MET A 294 -5.24 3.79 2.28
CA MET A 294 -5.13 5.07 1.58
C MET A 294 -5.08 4.91 0.06
N ASN A 295 -4.50 3.82 -0.43
CA ASN A 295 -4.45 3.47 -1.86
C ASN A 295 -4.65 1.97 -2.09
N VAL A 296 -4.79 1.60 -3.36
CA VAL A 296 -4.57 0.22 -3.80
C VAL A 296 -3.76 0.19 -5.10
N ASP A 297 -2.78 -0.71 -5.19
CA ASP A 297 -2.10 -1.06 -6.43
C ASP A 297 -1.84 -2.58 -6.51
N PHE A 298 -1.78 -3.13 -7.72
CA PHE A 298 -1.60 -4.56 -8.01
C PHE A 298 -0.30 -4.83 -8.78
N GLY A 299 0.42 -5.88 -8.40
CA GLY A 299 1.64 -6.31 -9.08
C GLY A 299 2.01 -7.75 -8.72
N ASP A 300 2.57 -8.50 -9.65
CA ASP A 300 3.16 -9.82 -9.40
C ASP A 300 4.62 -9.58 -8.96
N ILE A 301 4.86 -9.46 -7.65
CA ILE A 301 6.16 -9.01 -7.11
C ILE A 301 7.20 -10.12 -7.11
N ASP A 302 6.80 -11.35 -7.35
CA ASP A 302 7.64 -12.52 -7.19
C ASP A 302 7.66 -13.51 -8.37
N GLY A 303 6.84 -13.23 -9.38
CA GLY A 303 6.76 -13.97 -10.63
C GLY A 303 6.04 -15.31 -10.49
N ASP A 304 5.24 -15.51 -9.44
CA ASP A 304 4.50 -16.75 -9.21
C ASP A 304 3.27 -16.93 -10.12
N GLY A 305 2.81 -15.83 -10.69
CA GLY A 305 1.67 -15.80 -11.59
C GLY A 305 0.40 -15.20 -11.00
N TRP A 306 0.43 -14.77 -9.75
CA TRP A 306 -0.69 -14.19 -9.01
C TRP A 306 -0.38 -12.73 -8.67
N LEU A 307 -1.38 -11.86 -8.81
CA LEU A 307 -1.19 -10.44 -8.48
C LEU A 307 -1.30 -10.26 -6.97
N ASP A 308 -0.27 -9.65 -6.38
CA ASP A 308 -0.22 -9.13 -5.02
C ASP A 308 -0.83 -7.74 -4.95
N ILE A 309 -1.12 -7.27 -3.74
CA ILE A 309 -1.77 -5.98 -3.50
C ILE A 309 -0.93 -5.16 -2.52
N TYR A 310 -0.63 -3.91 -2.88
CA TYR A 310 0.00 -2.95 -1.98
C TYR A 310 -0.99 -1.86 -1.56
N VAL A 311 -1.06 -1.63 -0.25
CA VAL A 311 -1.92 -0.64 0.39
C VAL A 311 -1.08 0.19 1.34
N ALA A 312 -0.97 1.49 1.07
CA ALA A 312 -0.38 2.46 1.97
C ALA A 312 -1.32 2.75 3.15
N ASN A 313 -0.71 2.98 4.29
CA ASN A 313 -1.34 3.28 5.58
C ASN A 313 -0.50 4.33 6.32
N ILE A 314 -0.84 4.52 7.59
CA ILE A 314 -0.23 5.53 8.45
C ILE A 314 0.65 4.89 9.52
N THR A 315 1.92 5.26 9.51
CA THR A 315 2.93 4.80 10.49
C THR A 315 3.75 5.97 10.98
N THR A 316 3.90 6.07 12.29
CA THR A 316 4.88 6.93 12.94
C THR A 316 5.43 6.24 14.19
N ALA A 317 6.75 6.18 14.29
CA ALA A 317 7.46 5.48 15.35
C ALA A 317 7.04 5.93 16.77
N GLU A 318 6.50 7.14 16.90
CA GLU A 318 6.24 7.80 18.17
C GLU A 318 4.90 7.39 18.82
N TYR A 319 3.86 7.09 18.02
CA TYR A 319 2.50 6.93 18.54
C TYR A 319 1.49 6.19 17.65
N LEU A 320 1.80 5.82 16.40
CA LEU A 320 0.86 5.13 15.51
C LEU A 320 1.60 4.06 14.69
N GLN A 321 1.32 2.78 14.91
CA GLN A 321 2.00 1.68 14.23
C GLN A 321 0.97 0.88 13.44
N GLU A 322 0.35 1.52 12.46
CA GLU A 322 -0.71 0.94 11.64
C GLU A 322 -0.25 0.54 10.24
N GLY A 323 1.03 0.71 9.87
CA GLY A 323 1.78 -0.06 8.86
C GLY A 323 1.22 -0.18 7.44
N ASN A 324 2.03 0.07 6.41
CA ASN A 324 1.63 -0.32 5.05
C ASN A 324 1.42 -1.84 4.97
N MET A 325 0.53 -2.28 4.08
CA MET A 325 0.23 -3.69 3.84
C MET A 325 0.75 -4.10 2.47
N LEU A 326 1.39 -5.27 2.42
CA LEU A 326 1.80 -5.92 1.18
C LEU A 326 1.18 -7.32 1.19
N TRP A 327 0.01 -7.43 0.60
CA TRP A 327 -0.79 -8.63 0.53
C TRP A 327 -0.23 -9.57 -0.54
N HIS A 328 0.55 -10.54 -0.11
CA HIS A 328 1.01 -11.62 -0.98
C HIS A 328 -0.12 -12.58 -1.31
N ASN A 329 -0.39 -12.79 -2.60
CA ASN A 329 -1.42 -13.70 -3.06
C ASN A 329 -0.91 -15.15 -2.99
N ASN A 330 -1.48 -15.96 -2.10
CA ASN A 330 -1.04 -17.35 -1.92
C ASN A 330 -1.50 -18.29 -3.06
N GLY A 331 -2.22 -17.75 -4.06
CA GLY A 331 -2.93 -18.53 -5.06
C GLY A 331 -4.07 -19.37 -4.47
N PRO A 332 -4.68 -20.25 -5.27
CA PRO A 332 -5.80 -21.08 -4.85
C PRO A 332 -5.33 -22.17 -3.88
N GLY A 333 -5.97 -22.22 -2.72
CA GLY A 333 -5.82 -23.29 -1.74
C GLY A 333 -6.43 -24.62 -2.22
N PRO A 334 -6.36 -25.69 -1.39
CA PRO A 334 -6.93 -26.99 -1.72
C PRO A 334 -8.45 -26.99 -1.97
N ASP A 335 -9.16 -25.99 -1.46
CA ASP A 335 -10.59 -25.75 -1.66
C ASP A 335 -10.89 -24.87 -2.88
N GLY A 336 -9.86 -24.37 -3.57
CA GLY A 336 -9.95 -23.49 -4.73
C GLY A 336 -10.07 -22.01 -4.39
N ASN A 337 -10.13 -21.64 -3.12
CA ASN A 337 -10.24 -20.24 -2.69
C ASN A 337 -8.87 -19.57 -2.66
N ILE A 338 -8.81 -18.31 -3.07
CA ILE A 338 -7.60 -17.49 -2.90
C ILE A 338 -7.51 -16.95 -1.47
N THR A 339 -6.29 -16.76 -0.99
CA THR A 339 -6.00 -16.13 0.30
C THR A 339 -4.79 -15.21 0.18
N PHE A 340 -4.72 -14.20 1.02
CA PHE A 340 -3.63 -13.26 1.07
C PHE A 340 -2.89 -13.34 2.41
N THR A 341 -1.59 -13.11 2.36
CA THR A 341 -0.74 -12.97 3.56
C THR A 341 -0.10 -11.59 3.54
N ASP A 342 -0.32 -10.77 4.56
CA ASP A 342 0.48 -9.55 4.71
C ASP A 342 1.93 -9.92 5.03
N ILE A 343 2.85 -9.42 4.19
CA ILE A 343 4.29 -9.63 4.32
C ILE A 343 5.05 -8.31 4.45
N ALA A 344 4.38 -7.17 4.69
CA ALA A 344 5.03 -5.86 4.70
C ALA A 344 6.15 -5.76 5.74
N LEU A 345 5.96 -6.35 6.92
CA LEU A 345 6.96 -6.35 7.98
C LEU A 345 8.18 -7.20 7.62
N GLU A 346 7.97 -8.42 7.11
CA GLU A 346 9.04 -9.33 6.71
C GLU A 346 9.86 -8.81 5.54
N THR A 347 9.22 -8.08 4.63
CA THR A 347 9.82 -7.57 3.40
C THR A 347 10.48 -6.20 3.58
N GLY A 348 10.15 -5.46 4.65
CA GLY A 348 10.73 -4.14 4.94
C GLY A 348 9.93 -2.96 4.37
N THR A 349 8.69 -3.19 3.93
CA THR A 349 7.79 -2.16 3.36
C THR A 349 6.78 -1.61 4.36
N TYR A 350 6.76 -2.12 5.60
CA TYR A 350 5.80 -1.74 6.65
C TYR A 350 5.87 -0.27 7.08
N ASP A 351 7.07 0.28 7.29
CA ASP A 351 7.26 1.66 7.75
C ASP A 351 7.15 2.65 6.59
N GLY A 352 5.90 2.96 6.25
CA GLY A 352 5.56 3.89 5.18
C GLY A 352 5.71 5.35 5.54
N GLY A 353 5.60 5.73 6.82
CA GLY A 353 5.21 7.10 7.19
C GLY A 353 3.70 7.31 7.05
N TRP A 354 3.27 8.55 6.81
CA TRP A 354 1.89 8.93 6.52
C TRP A 354 1.60 8.81 5.03
N GLY A 355 1.43 7.57 4.57
CA GLY A 355 1.28 7.24 3.16
C GLY A 355 -0.04 7.70 2.56
N TRP A 356 -0.01 8.06 1.28
CA TRP A 356 -1.18 8.38 0.45
C TRP A 356 -1.17 7.49 -0.80
N GLY A 357 -0.81 8.04 -1.97
CA GLY A 357 -0.64 7.26 -3.18
C GLY A 357 0.58 6.35 -3.08
N ALA A 358 0.47 5.14 -3.61
CA ALA A 358 1.60 4.25 -3.86
C ALA A 358 1.48 3.49 -5.18
N LYS A 359 2.62 3.16 -5.81
CA LYS A 359 2.68 2.50 -7.12
C LYS A 359 3.75 1.42 -7.19
N PHE A 360 3.39 0.29 -7.81
CA PHE A 360 4.33 -0.69 -8.35
C PHE A 360 4.84 -0.26 -9.71
N PHE A 361 6.16 -0.28 -9.91
CA PHE A 361 6.80 -0.14 -11.22
C PHE A 361 8.24 -0.66 -11.17
N ASP A 362 8.81 -0.97 -12.32
CA ASP A 362 10.20 -1.44 -12.44
C ASP A 362 11.05 -0.27 -12.93
N TYR A 363 11.75 0.41 -12.01
CA TYR A 363 12.43 1.68 -12.34
C TYR A 363 13.79 1.50 -13.00
N ASP A 364 14.50 0.41 -12.70
CA ASP A 364 15.86 0.13 -13.18
C ASP A 364 15.94 -1.00 -14.23
N HIS A 365 14.78 -1.50 -14.62
CA HIS A 365 14.56 -2.52 -15.61
C HIS A 365 15.21 -3.85 -15.22
N ASP A 366 15.25 -4.18 -13.94
CA ASP A 366 15.86 -5.42 -13.45
C ASP A 366 14.91 -6.61 -13.40
N SER A 367 13.66 -6.42 -13.84
CA SER A 367 12.53 -7.35 -13.87
C SER A 367 11.77 -7.51 -12.55
N ASP A 368 12.20 -6.83 -11.49
CA ASP A 368 11.52 -6.79 -10.20
C ASP A 368 10.67 -5.52 -10.07
N LEU A 369 9.49 -5.65 -9.45
CA LEU A 369 8.65 -4.48 -9.18
C LEU A 369 9.10 -3.82 -7.88
N ASP A 370 9.37 -2.51 -7.98
CA ASP A 370 9.66 -1.60 -6.88
C ASP A 370 8.42 -0.82 -6.46
N ILE A 371 8.51 -0.14 -5.32
CA ILE A 371 7.38 0.60 -4.75
C ILE A 371 7.79 2.04 -4.48
N LEU A 372 7.02 2.99 -5.02
CA LEU A 372 7.01 4.38 -4.55
C LEU A 372 5.75 4.60 -3.71
N ALA A 373 5.89 5.20 -2.53
CA ALA A 373 4.78 5.76 -1.76
C ALA A 373 5.06 7.22 -1.40
N VAL A 374 4.08 8.08 -1.65
CA VAL A 374 4.18 9.51 -1.31
C VAL A 374 3.56 9.78 0.05
N ASN A 375 4.13 10.74 0.78
CA ASN A 375 3.85 10.95 2.19
C ASN A 375 3.40 12.37 2.52
N GLY A 376 3.03 12.55 3.79
CA GLY A 376 2.70 13.84 4.38
C GLY A 376 1.20 14.09 4.41
N PHE A 377 0.68 14.56 5.54
CA PHE A 377 -0.74 14.82 5.73
C PHE A 377 -1.05 16.32 5.72
N ILE A 378 -0.54 17.02 6.73
CA ILE A 378 -0.65 18.47 6.91
C ILE A 378 0.72 18.95 7.37
N SER A 379 1.57 19.31 6.41
CA SER A 379 2.85 19.98 6.66
C SER A 379 2.61 21.46 6.98
N ALA A 380 2.72 21.84 8.26
CA ALA A 380 2.43 23.19 8.74
C ALA A 380 3.40 23.65 9.85
N GLY A 381 2.96 24.52 10.77
CA GLY A 381 3.78 25.09 11.84
C GLY A 381 4.26 24.09 12.89
N LYS A 382 5.04 24.60 13.86
CA LYS A 382 5.86 23.79 14.79
C LYS A 382 5.11 22.93 15.82
N GLY A 383 3.79 23.04 15.92
CA GLY A 383 2.98 22.22 16.82
C GLY A 383 2.58 20.91 16.18
N ASN A 384 2.50 19.83 16.97
CA ASN A 384 1.92 18.55 16.55
C ASN A 384 0.48 18.47 17.08
N TYR A 385 -0.49 18.34 16.18
CA TYR A 385 -1.92 18.24 16.51
C TYR A 385 -2.32 16.87 17.06
N TRP A 386 -1.57 15.80 16.75
CA TRP A 386 -1.91 14.43 17.16
C TRP A 386 -2.15 14.28 18.66
N TYR A 387 -1.35 14.92 19.51
CA TYR A 387 -1.50 14.80 20.95
C TYR A 387 -2.85 15.33 21.46
N ASP A 388 -3.35 16.41 20.85
CA ASP A 388 -4.66 16.96 21.21
C ASP A 388 -5.77 16.03 20.73
N LEU A 389 -5.66 15.51 19.51
CA LEU A 389 -6.60 14.56 18.96
C LEU A 389 -6.65 13.28 19.82
N ALA A 390 -5.49 12.66 20.07
CA ALA A 390 -5.39 11.44 20.87
C ALA A 390 -5.88 11.65 22.31
N SER A 391 -5.56 12.79 22.93
CA SER A 391 -6.07 13.11 24.28
C SER A 391 -7.56 13.38 24.32
N TRP A 392 -8.14 13.80 23.19
CA TRP A 392 -9.56 14.05 23.04
C TRP A 392 -10.34 12.76 22.76
N THR A 393 -9.85 11.88 21.88
CA THR A 393 -10.51 10.61 21.53
C THR A 393 -10.63 9.66 22.73
N VAL A 394 -9.61 9.58 23.59
CA VAL A 394 -9.66 8.74 24.81
C VAL A 394 -10.77 9.12 25.80
N LYS A 395 -11.37 10.30 25.65
CA LYS A 395 -12.48 10.79 26.50
C LYS A 395 -13.86 10.36 26.02
N GLY A 396 -13.96 9.51 24.99
CA GLY A 396 -15.23 8.99 24.49
C GLY A 396 -16.13 10.06 23.87
N GLN A 397 -15.50 10.99 23.13
CA GLN A 397 -16.19 12.10 22.47
C GLN A 397 -16.95 11.62 21.24
N ASP A 398 -17.96 12.39 20.84
CA ASP A 398 -18.72 12.17 19.62
C ASP A 398 -17.92 12.66 18.41
N VAL A 399 -17.23 11.72 17.78
CA VAL A 399 -16.26 11.97 16.69
C VAL A 399 -16.92 12.35 15.37
N ALA A 400 -18.19 12.01 15.17
CA ALA A 400 -18.89 12.35 13.93
C ALA A 400 -19.14 13.86 13.79
N ASP A 401 -19.27 14.59 14.90
CA ASP A 401 -19.54 16.04 14.90
C ASP A 401 -18.25 16.86 14.91
N ALA A 402 -17.91 17.46 13.78
CA ALA A 402 -16.72 18.28 13.58
C ALA A 402 -16.56 19.39 14.64
N ARG A 403 -17.64 19.96 15.19
CA ARG A 403 -17.56 21.02 16.22
C ARG A 403 -16.90 20.55 17.51
N ASN A 404 -16.94 19.26 17.79
CA ASN A 404 -16.36 18.70 19.00
C ASN A 404 -14.85 18.54 18.89
N TRP A 405 -14.30 18.53 17.68
CA TRP A 405 -12.89 18.28 17.43
C TRP A 405 -12.03 19.44 17.94
N PRO A 406 -10.84 19.15 18.52
CA PRO A 406 -9.91 20.20 18.91
C PRO A 406 -9.48 21.01 17.69
N THR A 407 -9.24 22.31 17.85
CA THR A 407 -8.84 23.18 16.75
C THR A 407 -7.43 22.83 16.28
N ILE A 408 -7.23 22.54 15.00
CA ILE A 408 -5.90 22.29 14.41
C ILE A 408 -5.06 23.57 14.41
N GLY A 409 -5.62 24.67 13.89
CA GLY A 409 -4.92 25.96 13.79
C GLY A 409 -3.78 25.91 12.77
N ASP A 410 -2.61 26.43 13.13
CA ASP A 410 -1.41 26.45 12.30
C ASP A 410 -0.49 25.24 12.52
N ARG A 411 -0.98 24.19 13.20
CA ARG A 411 -0.19 23.03 13.61
C ARG A 411 -0.11 21.98 12.52
N SER A 412 1.02 21.30 12.48
CA SER A 412 1.22 20.15 11.62
C SER A 412 0.61 18.89 12.22
N PHE A 413 0.25 17.95 11.35
CA PHE A 413 -0.23 16.64 11.76
C PHE A 413 0.90 15.60 11.77
N SER A 414 1.55 15.42 10.62
CA SER A 414 2.61 14.44 10.39
C SER A 414 4.02 15.06 10.44
N GLY A 415 4.15 16.38 10.59
CA GLY A 415 5.40 17.07 10.27
C GLY A 415 5.66 17.11 8.77
N HIS A 416 6.92 17.27 8.41
CA HIS A 416 7.42 17.22 7.03
C HIS A 416 8.02 15.83 6.78
N GLU A 417 7.20 14.92 6.27
CA GLU A 417 7.61 13.54 6.03
C GLU A 417 8.13 13.35 4.62
N LYS A 418 9.14 12.49 4.50
CA LYS A 418 9.74 12.18 3.20
C LYS A 418 8.97 11.08 2.51
N ASP A 419 8.74 11.23 1.21
CA ASP A 419 8.31 10.14 0.35
C ASP A 419 9.26 8.93 0.51
N ARG A 420 8.70 7.72 0.38
CA ARG A 420 9.43 6.46 0.48
C ARG A 420 9.53 5.79 -0.88
N PHE A 421 10.69 5.22 -1.14
CA PHE A 421 10.93 4.39 -2.30
C PHE A 421 11.58 3.11 -1.83
N TRP A 422 10.98 1.97 -2.12
CA TRP A 422 11.52 0.67 -1.82
C TRP A 422 11.97 -0.04 -3.08
N GLN A 423 13.28 -0.21 -3.20
CA GLN A 423 13.86 -1.06 -4.23
C GLN A 423 13.72 -2.52 -3.85
N ASN A 424 13.16 -3.33 -4.73
CA ASN A 424 13.13 -4.78 -4.59
C ASN A 424 14.52 -5.35 -4.93
N ASP A 425 15.08 -6.19 -4.06
CA ASP A 425 16.41 -6.79 -4.28
C ASP A 425 16.36 -8.11 -5.07
N GLY A 426 15.17 -8.48 -5.55
CA GLY A 426 14.88 -9.70 -6.27
C GLY A 426 14.86 -10.96 -5.40
N ASN A 427 14.97 -10.83 -4.08
CA ASN A 427 14.89 -11.90 -3.07
C ASN A 427 13.84 -11.60 -1.99
N TYR A 428 12.75 -10.89 -2.35
CA TYR A 428 11.64 -10.54 -1.47
C TYR A 428 12.01 -9.58 -0.34
N ALA A 429 13.18 -8.93 -0.40
CA ALA A 429 13.51 -7.86 0.50
C ALA A 429 13.46 -6.54 -0.24
N PHE A 430 12.87 -5.56 0.43
CA PHE A 430 12.71 -4.22 -0.07
C PHE A 430 13.62 -3.29 0.74
N ARG A 431 14.40 -2.49 0.04
CA ARG A 431 15.30 -1.53 0.64
C ARG A 431 14.83 -0.12 0.36
N GLU A 432 14.53 0.63 1.42
CA GLU A 432 14.23 2.05 1.31
C GLU A 432 15.46 2.82 0.76
N CYS A 433 15.28 3.58 -0.32
CA CYS A 433 16.36 4.30 -0.98
C CYS A 433 15.96 5.64 -1.62
N ALA A 434 14.82 6.24 -1.25
CA ALA A 434 14.33 7.49 -1.85
C ALA A 434 15.39 8.61 -1.83
N GLY A 435 16.11 8.76 -0.71
CA GLY A 435 17.16 9.78 -0.56
C GLY A 435 18.33 9.58 -1.52
N ASN A 436 18.68 8.33 -1.84
CA ASN A 436 19.77 8.01 -2.77
C ASN A 436 19.34 8.19 -4.23
N LEU A 437 18.05 7.99 -4.51
CA LEU A 437 17.49 8.11 -5.85
C LEU A 437 17.07 9.54 -6.21
N GLY A 438 17.03 10.46 -5.26
CA GLY A 438 16.57 11.84 -5.47
C GLY A 438 15.06 12.03 -5.34
N LEU A 439 14.38 11.09 -4.69
CA LEU A 439 12.92 11.03 -4.55
C LEU A 439 12.41 11.37 -3.13
N ALA A 440 13.28 11.69 -2.18
CA ALA A 440 12.89 12.00 -0.79
C ALA A 440 12.30 13.42 -0.62
N SER A 441 11.23 13.73 -1.35
CA SER A 441 10.48 14.98 -1.21
C SER A 441 9.80 15.06 0.15
N GLU A 442 9.75 16.26 0.75
CA GLU A 442 9.02 16.53 2.01
C GLU A 442 7.70 17.29 1.76
N ARG A 443 7.16 17.15 0.54
CA ARG A 443 5.88 17.76 0.15
C ARG A 443 4.73 16.85 0.57
N ASP A 444 3.54 17.42 0.77
CA ASP A 444 2.35 16.63 1.10
C ASP A 444 1.83 15.94 -0.17
N GLY A 445 2.39 14.79 -0.51
CA GLY A 445 2.09 14.07 -1.74
C GLY A 445 0.74 13.35 -1.74
N ARG A 446 0.12 13.25 -2.91
CA ARG A 446 -1.19 12.60 -3.12
C ARG A 446 -1.12 11.66 -4.33
N GLY A 447 -1.50 12.14 -5.51
CA GLY A 447 -1.48 11.35 -6.75
C GLY A 447 -0.08 11.05 -7.28
N ILE A 448 0.14 9.82 -7.76
CA ILE A 448 1.34 9.38 -8.47
C ILE A 448 0.99 8.92 -9.88
N VAL A 449 1.74 9.39 -10.87
CA VAL A 449 1.69 8.91 -12.26
C VAL A 449 3.07 8.38 -12.65
N CYS A 450 3.14 7.09 -13.00
CA CYS A 450 4.33 6.47 -13.60
C CYS A 450 4.15 6.40 -15.12
N PHE A 451 5.07 6.98 -15.89
CA PHE A 451 4.91 7.12 -17.34
C PHE A 451 6.23 7.47 -18.02
N ASP A 452 6.41 7.03 -19.27
CA ASP A 452 7.56 7.40 -20.11
C ASP A 452 7.21 8.67 -20.91
N TYR A 453 7.49 9.85 -20.34
CA TYR A 453 7.04 11.13 -20.93
C TYR A 453 7.97 11.63 -22.04
N ASP A 454 9.22 11.19 -22.07
CA ASP A 454 10.19 11.56 -23.10
C ASP A 454 10.49 10.44 -24.12
N ASN A 455 9.74 9.33 -24.04
CA ASN A 455 9.76 8.18 -24.95
C ASN A 455 11.16 7.56 -25.09
N ASP A 456 11.92 7.52 -23.99
CA ASP A 456 13.25 6.93 -23.95
C ASP A 456 13.25 5.48 -23.41
N GLY A 457 12.12 5.07 -22.82
CA GLY A 457 11.83 3.73 -22.35
C GLY A 457 12.03 3.49 -20.86
N ASP A 458 12.66 4.41 -20.13
CA ASP A 458 12.59 4.41 -18.67
C ASP A 458 11.33 5.12 -18.16
N LEU A 459 10.80 4.64 -17.03
CA LEU A 459 9.59 5.22 -16.45
C LEU A 459 9.95 6.41 -15.57
N ASP A 460 9.32 7.55 -15.86
CA ASP A 460 9.37 8.78 -15.10
C ASP A 460 8.21 8.87 -14.11
N LEU A 461 8.26 9.90 -13.25
CA LEU A 461 7.29 10.08 -12.17
C LEU A 461 6.74 11.50 -12.14
N PHE A 462 5.41 11.63 -12.09
CA PHE A 462 4.76 12.86 -11.68
C PHE A 462 4.05 12.65 -10.35
N VAL A 463 4.29 13.56 -9.39
CA VAL A 463 3.66 13.58 -8.07
C VAL A 463 2.85 14.86 -7.91
N ALA A 464 1.54 14.72 -7.72
CA ALA A 464 0.66 15.81 -7.33
C ALA A 464 0.76 16.03 -5.82
N ASN A 465 1.01 17.28 -5.41
CA ASN A 465 1.16 17.64 -4.00
C ASN A 465 0.05 18.57 -3.55
N GLN A 466 -0.46 18.34 -2.35
CA GLN A 466 -1.61 19.04 -1.84
C GLN A 466 -1.27 20.42 -1.26
N ASP A 467 -1.99 21.45 -1.72
CA ASP A 467 -1.66 22.87 -1.45
C ASP A 467 -0.21 23.24 -1.79
N GLN A 468 0.42 22.55 -2.73
CA GLN A 468 1.84 22.74 -3.03
C GLN A 468 2.08 22.56 -4.54
N PRO A 469 3.24 22.99 -5.09
CA PRO A 469 3.61 22.67 -6.47
C PRO A 469 3.83 21.16 -6.64
N PRO A 470 3.57 20.57 -7.82
CA PRO A 470 3.86 19.16 -8.10
C PRO A 470 5.36 18.91 -8.25
N ASN A 471 5.74 17.65 -8.39
CA ASN A 471 7.07 17.24 -8.88
C ASN A 471 6.92 16.43 -10.17
N LEU A 472 7.79 16.70 -11.15
CA LEU A 472 8.07 15.82 -12.29
C LEU A 472 9.52 15.39 -12.19
N TYR A 473 9.74 14.09 -11.97
CA TYR A 473 11.05 13.47 -11.89
C TYR A 473 11.35 12.72 -13.17
N ARG A 474 12.43 13.10 -13.84
CA ARG A 474 12.96 12.37 -14.98
C ARG A 474 13.89 11.26 -14.51
N ASN A 475 13.65 10.02 -14.92
CA ASN A 475 14.59 8.91 -14.73
C ASN A 475 15.77 9.06 -15.71
N ASN A 476 16.98 8.73 -15.27
CA ASN A 476 18.20 8.99 -16.06
C ASN A 476 19.05 7.73 -16.25
N LEU A 477 18.52 6.56 -15.91
CA LEU A 477 19.28 5.33 -15.88
C LEU A 477 19.77 4.92 -17.28
N LEU A 478 18.91 5.02 -18.31
CA LEU A 478 19.31 4.72 -19.69
C LEU A 478 20.26 5.78 -20.26
N GLN A 479 20.04 7.06 -19.94
CA GLN A 479 20.93 8.15 -20.35
C GLN A 479 22.34 8.00 -19.75
N ALA A 480 22.43 7.61 -18.47
CA ALA A 480 23.69 7.37 -17.79
C ALA A 480 24.46 6.16 -18.35
N ALA A 481 23.74 5.07 -18.68
CA ALA A 481 24.34 3.85 -19.22
C ALA A 481 24.87 3.99 -20.67
N THR A 482 24.19 4.79 -21.50
CA THR A 482 24.53 4.90 -22.93
C THR A 482 25.52 6.02 -23.25
N GLY A 483 25.78 6.95 -22.32
CA GLY A 483 26.65 8.12 -22.52
C GLY A 483 26.20 9.02 -23.67
N ARG A 484 24.94 8.88 -24.11
CA ARG A 484 24.32 9.57 -25.22
C ARG A 484 23.00 10.15 -24.74
N THR A 485 22.72 11.39 -25.09
CA THR A 485 21.34 11.88 -25.13
C THR A 485 20.66 11.05 -26.21
N LEU A 486 19.81 10.08 -25.83
CA LEU A 486 18.94 9.45 -26.79
C LEU A 486 18.11 10.58 -27.42
N THR A 487 18.23 10.70 -28.73
CA THR A 487 17.38 11.62 -29.49
C THR A 487 16.05 10.89 -29.63
N PRO A 488 14.92 11.57 -29.40
CA PRO A 488 13.62 10.93 -29.39
C PRO A 488 13.42 10.12 -30.66
N ALA A 489 12.87 8.91 -30.52
CA ALA A 489 12.59 8.03 -31.64
C ALA A 489 11.75 8.81 -32.67
N LEU A 490 12.25 8.85 -33.91
CA LEU A 490 11.61 9.57 -35.02
C LEU A 490 10.12 9.21 -35.08
N SER A 491 9.29 10.23 -34.93
CA SER A 491 7.84 10.17 -35.10
C SER A 491 7.46 9.34 -36.32
N LEU A 492 6.38 8.56 -36.21
CA LEU A 492 5.73 7.90 -37.35
C LEU A 492 5.68 8.84 -38.56
N SER A 493 6.12 8.33 -39.70
CA SER A 493 6.24 9.11 -40.93
C SER A 493 4.88 9.66 -41.34
N ALA A 494 4.85 10.82 -42.01
CA ALA A 494 3.59 11.43 -42.50
C ALA A 494 2.72 10.46 -43.32
N ARG A 495 3.33 9.42 -43.90
CA ARG A 495 2.68 8.35 -44.66
C ARG A 495 1.92 7.34 -43.79
N GLU A 496 2.30 7.18 -42.53
CA GLU A 496 1.61 6.33 -41.54
C GLU A 496 0.44 7.07 -40.90
N ARG A 497 0.56 8.40 -40.71
CA ARG A 497 -0.54 9.27 -40.24
C ARG A 497 -1.72 9.35 -41.23
N GLU A 498 -1.44 9.20 -42.52
CA GLU A 498 -2.46 9.29 -43.58
C GLU A 498 -3.28 7.99 -43.71
N ASN A 499 -2.74 6.85 -43.29
CA ASN A 499 -3.46 5.56 -43.26
C ASN A 499 -4.45 5.43 -42.09
N VAL A 500 -4.31 6.26 -41.04
CA VAL A 500 -5.27 6.34 -39.92
C VAL A 500 -6.47 7.23 -40.27
N ARG A 501 -6.30 8.19 -41.19
CA ARG A 501 -7.35 9.18 -41.56
C ARG A 501 -8.33 8.74 -42.64
N GLN A 502 -8.17 7.57 -43.25
CA GLN A 502 -9.04 7.17 -44.37
C GLN A 502 -9.62 5.77 -44.21
N ARG A 503 -10.85 5.68 -43.69
CA ARG A 503 -11.93 4.89 -44.33
C ARG A 503 -13.31 5.53 -44.10
N PRO A 504 -14.25 5.33 -45.06
CA PRO A 504 -15.25 6.34 -45.38
C PRO A 504 -16.60 6.07 -44.71
N GLU A 505 -17.34 7.18 -44.54
CA GLU A 505 -18.78 7.20 -44.33
C GLU A 505 -19.51 6.30 -45.34
N ASN A 506 -20.48 5.55 -44.82
CA ASN A 506 -21.34 4.65 -45.58
C ASN A 506 -22.62 5.41 -45.98
N PRO A 507 -22.89 5.69 -47.28
CA PRO A 507 -24.23 6.05 -47.69
C PRO A 507 -25.01 4.80 -48.14
N ALA A 508 -26.30 4.86 -47.85
CA ALA A 508 -27.36 3.88 -48.07
C ALA A 508 -27.29 3.03 -49.36
N ARG A 509 -27.80 1.81 -49.19
CA ARG A 509 -28.13 0.81 -50.24
C ARG A 509 -28.99 1.39 -51.37
N SER A 510 -28.64 1.08 -52.62
CA SER A 510 -29.60 0.73 -53.66
C SER A 510 -28.95 -0.12 -54.77
N ASP A 511 -29.39 -1.38 -54.82
CA ASP A 511 -29.82 -2.18 -55.97
C ASP A 511 -28.99 -2.34 -57.28
N ASN A 512 -29.07 -3.59 -57.76
CA ASN A 512 -28.92 -4.09 -59.14
C ASN A 512 -27.55 -4.37 -59.81
N SER A 513 -27.31 -5.69 -59.92
CA SER A 513 -27.18 -6.47 -61.18
C SER A 513 -25.83 -6.62 -61.92
N ALA A 514 -25.47 -7.90 -62.06
CA ALA A 514 -24.96 -8.59 -63.26
C ALA A 514 -23.53 -8.38 -63.81
N GLY A 515 -22.87 -9.52 -64.11
CA GLY A 515 -21.84 -9.69 -65.16
C GLY A 515 -20.42 -9.93 -64.63
N ARG A 516 -19.95 -11.18 -64.52
CA ARG A 516 -19.22 -11.99 -65.53
C ARG A 516 -17.73 -11.64 -65.75
N GLU A 517 -16.92 -12.71 -65.66
CA GLU A 517 -15.68 -13.04 -66.41
C GLU A 517 -14.27 -12.57 -65.92
N ASN A 518 -13.62 -13.48 -65.17
CA ASN A 518 -12.28 -14.11 -65.30
C ASN A 518 -11.34 -13.75 -66.52
N PRO A 519 -10.07 -14.21 -66.57
CA PRO A 519 -8.83 -13.90 -65.83
C PRO A 519 -7.62 -13.51 -66.74
N ALA A 520 -6.45 -13.24 -66.13
CA ALA A 520 -5.12 -13.81 -66.47
C ALA A 520 -3.91 -12.85 -66.58
N ARG A 521 -2.74 -13.42 -66.20
CA ARG A 521 -1.33 -13.10 -66.53
C ARG A 521 -0.64 -11.94 -65.82
N LEU A 522 0.67 -11.94 -65.60
CA LEU A 522 1.75 -12.92 -65.31
C LEU A 522 3.04 -12.06 -65.27
N GLU A 523 3.98 -12.45 -64.42
CA GLU A 523 5.44 -12.16 -64.45
C GLU A 523 6.04 -10.86 -63.85
N LYS A 524 6.83 -11.13 -62.79
CA LYS A 524 8.28 -10.89 -62.60
C LYS A 524 8.84 -9.54 -62.11
N ALA A 525 9.51 -9.69 -60.95
CA ALA A 525 10.85 -9.23 -60.57
C ALA A 525 11.07 -7.75 -60.20
N ASP A 526 11.39 -7.49 -58.93
CA ASP A 526 12.78 -7.25 -58.52
C ASP A 526 12.96 -7.30 -56.99
N ARG A 527 14.07 -7.93 -56.54
CA ARG A 527 14.52 -7.98 -55.14
C ARG A 527 15.44 -6.77 -54.85
N PRO A 528 15.35 -6.09 -53.70
CA PRO A 528 16.39 -5.15 -53.29
C PRO A 528 17.58 -5.87 -52.64
N ARG A 529 18.77 -5.34 -52.93
CA ARG A 529 20.11 -5.80 -52.55
C ARG A 529 20.38 -5.70 -51.04
N ALA A 530 21.11 -6.69 -50.53
CA ALA A 530 21.74 -6.70 -49.22
C ALA A 530 22.84 -5.63 -49.10
N VAL A 531 22.90 -4.94 -47.96
CA VAL A 531 24.00 -4.07 -47.53
C VAL A 531 24.95 -4.90 -46.64
N PRO A 532 26.27 -4.92 -46.88
CA PRO A 532 27.20 -5.77 -46.12
C PRO A 532 27.56 -5.18 -44.75
N PRO A 533 27.87 -6.03 -43.75
CA PRO A 533 28.25 -5.57 -42.41
C PRO A 533 29.68 -5.04 -42.35
N LEU A 534 29.90 -3.98 -41.56
CA LEU A 534 31.22 -3.40 -41.27
C LEU A 534 32.00 -4.28 -40.26
N PRO A 535 33.35 -4.32 -40.35
CA PRO A 535 34.17 -5.35 -39.70
C PRO A 535 34.39 -5.11 -38.21
N ARG A 536 34.33 -6.21 -37.44
CA ARG A 536 34.76 -6.32 -36.04
C ARG A 536 36.26 -6.05 -35.93
N ARG A 537 36.68 -5.15 -35.03
CA ARG A 537 38.05 -5.13 -34.51
C ARG A 537 38.04 -5.66 -33.08
N GLY A 538 38.70 -6.80 -32.90
CA GLY A 538 39.07 -7.31 -31.59
C GLY A 538 40.17 -6.45 -30.97
N GLY A 539 40.01 -6.16 -29.69
CA GLY A 539 41.03 -5.62 -28.80
C GLY A 539 40.69 -6.12 -27.41
N GLU A 540 41.44 -7.11 -26.94
CA GLU A 540 41.44 -7.53 -25.55
C GLU A 540 41.95 -6.36 -24.70
N GLY A 541 41.07 -5.78 -23.89
CA GLY A 541 41.39 -4.82 -22.86
C GLY A 541 40.56 -5.17 -21.62
N ARG A 542 41.23 -5.67 -20.58
CA ARG A 542 40.64 -5.74 -19.23
C ARG A 542 40.36 -4.30 -18.80
N GLY A 543 39.09 -3.95 -18.71
CA GLY A 543 38.61 -2.60 -18.39
C GLY A 543 37.50 -2.67 -17.35
N GLU A 544 37.60 -1.78 -16.37
CA GLU A 544 36.83 -1.66 -15.14
C GLU A 544 35.36 -1.26 -15.39
N GLY A 545 34.45 -1.77 -14.55
CA GLY A 545 33.18 -1.14 -14.13
C GLY A 545 32.29 -0.46 -15.17
N ALA A 546 31.86 -1.16 -16.23
CA ALA A 546 30.69 -0.74 -17.01
C ALA A 546 29.42 -1.30 -16.36
N THR A 547 28.46 -0.45 -15.98
CA THR A 547 27.11 -0.88 -15.62
C THR A 547 26.53 -1.69 -16.79
N ALA A 548 26.09 -2.91 -16.53
CA ALA A 548 25.48 -3.75 -17.57
C ALA A 548 24.23 -3.04 -18.12
N SER A 549 24.05 -3.03 -19.46
CA SER A 549 22.83 -2.49 -20.07
C SER A 549 21.63 -3.32 -19.62
N THR A 550 20.65 -2.68 -18.99
CA THR A 550 19.32 -3.26 -18.76
C THR A 550 18.41 -2.98 -19.96
N HIS A 551 17.39 -3.80 -20.12
CA HIS A 551 16.52 -3.83 -21.29
C HIS A 551 15.06 -3.69 -20.88
N TRP A 552 14.23 -3.12 -21.75
CA TRP A 552 12.82 -2.91 -21.47
C TRP A 552 11.93 -3.34 -22.65
N LEU A 553 10.63 -3.47 -22.41
CA LEU A 553 9.64 -3.65 -23.45
C LEU A 553 8.36 -2.94 -23.05
N MET A 554 7.87 -2.06 -23.92
CA MET A 554 6.58 -1.39 -23.74
C MET A 554 5.60 -1.86 -24.80
N LEU A 555 4.34 -2.06 -24.42
CA LEU A 555 3.31 -2.60 -25.30
C LEU A 555 2.13 -1.64 -25.40
N ASN A 556 1.78 -1.32 -26.64
CA ASN A 556 0.51 -0.66 -26.97
C ASN A 556 -0.47 -1.73 -27.47
N LEU A 557 -1.57 -1.94 -26.73
CA LEU A 557 -2.57 -2.95 -27.05
C LEU A 557 -3.71 -2.33 -27.85
N VAL A 558 -4.18 -3.01 -28.91
CA VAL A 558 -5.23 -2.48 -29.77
C VAL A 558 -6.28 -3.55 -30.05
N ALA A 559 -7.52 -3.26 -29.65
CA ALA A 559 -8.67 -4.12 -29.85
C ALA A 559 -8.97 -4.34 -31.34
N ASN A 560 -9.52 -5.50 -31.65
CA ASN A 560 -10.09 -5.74 -32.97
C ASN A 560 -11.51 -5.14 -33.01
N PRO A 561 -11.86 -4.30 -33.99
CA PRO A 561 -13.19 -3.67 -34.01
C PRO A 561 -14.36 -4.65 -34.22
N VAL A 562 -14.07 -5.92 -34.56
CA VAL A 562 -15.09 -6.97 -34.75
C VAL A 562 -15.31 -7.77 -33.46
N THR A 563 -14.35 -7.78 -32.53
CA THR A 563 -14.54 -8.43 -31.23
C THR A 563 -15.37 -7.51 -30.34
N LYS A 564 -16.05 -8.10 -29.35
CA LYS A 564 -16.88 -7.35 -28.40
C LYS A 564 -16.11 -7.04 -27.10
N ILE A 565 -14.85 -6.66 -27.22
CA ILE A 565 -14.06 -6.18 -26.07
C ILE A 565 -14.05 -4.65 -26.08
N ASN A 566 -13.79 -4.04 -24.93
CA ASN A 566 -13.64 -2.60 -24.83
C ASN A 566 -12.42 -2.14 -25.64
N ARG A 567 -12.49 -0.97 -26.28
CA ARG A 567 -11.46 -0.53 -27.23
C ARG A 567 -10.11 -0.29 -26.56
N ASP A 568 -10.15 0.18 -25.32
CA ASP A 568 -8.97 0.38 -24.46
C ASP A 568 -8.28 -0.92 -24.05
N CYS A 569 -8.85 -2.09 -24.32
CA CYS A 569 -8.29 -3.40 -23.96
C CYS A 569 -8.08 -3.58 -22.44
N LEU A 570 -8.81 -2.85 -21.60
CA LEU A 570 -8.80 -3.01 -20.15
C LEU A 570 -9.23 -4.43 -19.76
N GLY A 571 -8.50 -5.02 -18.81
CA GLY A 571 -8.60 -6.43 -18.42
C GLY A 571 -7.68 -7.37 -19.22
N THR A 572 -6.93 -6.87 -20.20
CA THR A 572 -5.94 -7.69 -20.91
C THR A 572 -4.79 -8.04 -19.99
N ARG A 573 -4.47 -9.34 -19.88
CA ARG A 573 -3.28 -9.81 -19.18
C ARG A 573 -2.18 -10.16 -20.15
N VAL A 574 -0.98 -9.67 -19.87
CA VAL A 574 0.22 -9.99 -20.63
C VAL A 574 1.21 -10.74 -19.75
N THR A 575 1.66 -11.90 -20.24
CA THR A 575 2.74 -12.69 -19.61
C THR A 575 3.97 -12.67 -20.52
N ALA A 576 5.08 -12.11 -20.04
CA ALA A 576 6.37 -12.15 -20.71
C ALA A 576 7.26 -13.24 -20.09
N ILE A 577 7.77 -14.15 -20.93
CA ILE A 577 8.68 -15.20 -20.48
C ILE A 577 10.05 -14.98 -21.13
N THR A 578 11.07 -14.80 -20.29
CA THR A 578 12.47 -14.69 -20.71
C THR A 578 13.21 -16.01 -20.43
N SER A 579 14.55 -16.01 -20.49
CA SER A 579 15.31 -17.17 -20.03
C SER A 579 15.37 -17.28 -18.50
N GLY A 580 15.21 -16.15 -17.79
CA GLY A 580 15.40 -16.03 -16.34
C GLY A 580 14.15 -15.69 -15.53
N ALA A 581 13.10 -15.15 -16.15
CA ALA A 581 11.90 -14.68 -15.44
C ALA A 581 10.59 -15.00 -16.19
N ARG A 582 9.51 -15.01 -15.42
CA ARG A 582 8.11 -14.93 -15.88
C ARG A 582 7.54 -13.66 -15.26
N LEU A 583 7.09 -12.74 -16.10
CA LEU A 583 6.59 -11.43 -15.68
C LEU A 583 5.14 -11.30 -16.12
N ILE A 584 4.28 -10.83 -15.22
CA ILE A 584 2.87 -10.57 -15.51
C ILE A 584 2.56 -9.09 -15.31
N ARG A 585 1.81 -8.54 -16.26
CA ARG A 585 1.17 -7.23 -16.14
C ARG A 585 -0.26 -7.32 -16.63
N GLU A 586 -1.14 -6.61 -15.95
CA GLU A 586 -2.53 -6.45 -16.38
C GLU A 586 -2.78 -5.01 -16.80
N HIS A 587 -3.45 -4.83 -17.93
CA HIS A 587 -3.85 -3.53 -18.41
C HIS A 587 -5.14 -3.11 -17.71
N ASN A 588 -5.05 -2.07 -16.87
CA ASN A 588 -6.13 -1.58 -16.02
C ASN A 588 -6.43 -0.10 -16.33
N GLY A 589 -7.66 0.34 -16.06
CA GLY A 589 -8.14 1.70 -16.35
C GLY A 589 -7.84 2.72 -15.26
N GLY A 590 -6.87 2.44 -14.38
CA GLY A 590 -6.57 3.24 -13.20
C GLY A 590 -6.51 2.40 -11.93
N LYS A 591 -5.56 2.73 -11.05
CA LYS A 591 -5.34 2.15 -9.72
C LYS A 591 -4.42 3.11 -8.98
N CYS A 592 -4.55 3.25 -7.66
CA CYS A 592 -3.92 4.25 -6.79
C CYS A 592 -4.77 5.52 -6.55
N TYR A 593 -4.64 6.04 -5.34
CA TYR A 593 -5.21 7.31 -4.90
C TYR A 593 -4.77 8.46 -5.81
N CYS A 594 -5.74 9.15 -6.45
CA CYS A 594 -5.51 10.38 -7.21
C CYS A 594 -4.50 10.25 -8.39
N GLY A 595 -4.24 9.03 -8.90
CA GLY A 595 -3.15 8.81 -9.86
C GLY A 595 -3.45 7.74 -10.91
N GLN A 596 -3.53 8.14 -12.19
CA GLN A 596 -3.63 7.20 -13.33
C GLN A 596 -2.35 7.25 -14.18
N SER A 597 -1.65 6.11 -14.23
CA SER A 597 -0.36 5.93 -14.91
C SER A 597 -0.51 5.73 -16.42
N ASP A 598 0.62 5.57 -17.11
CA ASP A 598 0.71 5.19 -18.52
C ASP A 598 -0.26 4.05 -18.87
N PRO A 599 -1.10 4.19 -19.91
CA PRO A 599 -1.97 3.11 -20.36
C PRO A 599 -1.20 1.98 -21.05
N ARG A 600 0.06 2.19 -21.46
CA ARG A 600 0.89 1.17 -22.11
C ARG A 600 1.45 0.20 -21.07
N VAL A 601 1.56 -1.07 -21.43
CA VAL A 601 2.10 -2.10 -20.53
C VAL A 601 3.63 -2.12 -20.61
N HIS A 602 4.31 -1.92 -19.47
CA HIS A 602 5.78 -1.92 -19.37
C HIS A 602 6.35 -3.15 -18.66
N PHE A 603 7.48 -3.63 -19.18
CA PHE A 603 8.32 -4.67 -18.57
C PHE A 603 9.77 -4.21 -18.58
N GLY A 604 10.45 -4.27 -17.42
CA GLY A 604 11.90 -4.41 -17.38
C GLY A 604 12.30 -5.87 -17.56
N LEU A 605 13.40 -6.09 -18.29
CA LEU A 605 13.83 -7.41 -18.76
C LEU A 605 15.22 -7.80 -18.23
N GLY A 606 15.80 -7.01 -17.34
CA GLY A 606 17.16 -7.16 -16.87
C GLY A 606 18.14 -7.16 -18.03
N LYS A 607 18.97 -8.20 -18.12
CA LYS A 607 19.99 -8.35 -19.17
C LYS A 607 19.47 -9.01 -20.44
N GLU A 608 18.18 -9.35 -20.50
CA GLU A 608 17.60 -10.10 -21.61
C GLU A 608 17.19 -9.14 -22.74
N ASP A 609 17.86 -9.23 -23.88
CA ASP A 609 17.56 -8.40 -25.06
C ASP A 609 16.32 -8.89 -25.84
N ARG A 610 15.66 -9.96 -25.36
CA ARG A 610 14.49 -10.59 -25.98
C ARG A 610 13.58 -11.26 -24.95
N VAL A 611 12.28 -11.13 -25.18
CA VAL A 611 11.25 -11.99 -24.59
C VAL A 611 11.12 -13.23 -25.48
N ARG A 612 11.34 -14.42 -24.90
CA ARG A 612 11.24 -15.68 -25.63
C ARG A 612 9.82 -15.95 -26.10
N LEU A 613 8.85 -15.72 -25.21
CA LEU A 613 7.44 -15.91 -25.48
C LEU A 613 6.64 -14.84 -24.75
N LEU A 614 5.81 -14.13 -25.49
CA LEU A 614 4.84 -13.17 -24.98
C LEU A 614 3.45 -13.77 -25.19
N GLU A 615 2.71 -14.01 -24.11
CA GLU A 615 1.31 -14.41 -24.13
C GLU A 615 0.44 -13.19 -23.83
N VAL A 616 -0.56 -12.96 -24.67
CA VAL A 616 -1.58 -11.92 -24.46
C VAL A 616 -2.93 -12.62 -24.31
N ARG A 617 -3.52 -12.53 -23.12
CA ARG A 617 -4.88 -12.99 -22.83
C ARG A 617 -5.82 -11.79 -22.88
N TRP A 618 -6.61 -11.73 -23.94
CA TRP A 618 -7.57 -10.66 -24.20
C TRP A 618 -8.83 -10.81 -23.31
N PRO A 619 -9.64 -9.74 -23.13
CA PRO A 619 -10.85 -9.79 -22.30
C PRO A 619 -11.92 -10.77 -22.78
N ASP A 620 -11.92 -11.15 -24.07
CA ASP A 620 -12.79 -12.19 -24.61
C ASP A 620 -12.30 -13.64 -24.30
N GLY A 621 -11.22 -13.77 -23.53
CA GLY A 621 -10.56 -15.04 -23.20
C GLY A 621 -9.63 -15.57 -24.29
N GLY A 622 -9.49 -14.85 -25.41
CA GLY A 622 -8.60 -15.22 -26.50
C GLY A 622 -7.12 -15.17 -26.11
N LEU A 623 -6.34 -16.18 -26.51
CA LEU A 623 -4.91 -16.26 -26.26
C LEU A 623 -4.11 -16.04 -27.54
N GLN A 624 -3.28 -15.00 -27.59
CA GLN A 624 -2.39 -14.70 -28.69
C GLN A 624 -0.93 -14.78 -28.24
N TYR A 625 -0.07 -15.39 -29.05
CA TYR A 625 1.33 -15.64 -28.72
C TYR A 625 2.28 -14.97 -29.71
N LEU A 626 3.33 -14.33 -29.21
CA LEU A 626 4.44 -13.82 -30.00
C LEU A 626 5.75 -14.43 -29.49
N GLU A 627 6.57 -14.95 -30.40
CA GLU A 627 7.86 -15.55 -30.06
C GLU A 627 9.03 -14.63 -30.38
N SER A 628 10.10 -14.72 -29.59
CA SER A 628 11.38 -14.04 -29.83
C SER A 628 11.26 -12.51 -30.04
N VAL A 629 10.37 -11.88 -29.27
CA VAL A 629 10.13 -10.43 -29.30
C VAL A 629 11.38 -9.70 -28.81
N ARG A 630 11.85 -8.72 -29.57
CA ARG A 630 13.03 -7.92 -29.20
C ARG A 630 12.70 -6.93 -28.08
N ALA A 631 13.64 -6.67 -27.18
CA ALA A 631 13.59 -5.58 -26.21
C ALA A 631 13.86 -4.20 -26.86
N ASP A 632 13.85 -3.17 -26.03
CA ASP A 632 14.14 -1.76 -26.29
C ASP A 632 13.25 -1.14 -27.36
N GLN A 633 11.95 -1.38 -27.24
CA GLN A 633 10.95 -0.85 -28.17
C GLN A 633 9.56 -0.72 -27.54
N LEU A 634 8.80 0.24 -28.07
CA LEU A 634 7.34 0.25 -27.99
C LEU A 634 6.77 -0.63 -29.10
N LEU A 635 6.17 -1.76 -28.73
CA LEU A 635 5.54 -2.70 -29.65
C LEU A 635 4.01 -2.53 -29.64
N THR A 636 3.41 -2.27 -30.80
CA THR A 636 1.95 -2.31 -30.93
C THR A 636 1.47 -3.73 -31.23
N ILE A 637 0.63 -4.28 -30.37
CA ILE A 637 -0.01 -5.59 -30.54
C ILE A 637 -1.48 -5.38 -30.84
N ARG A 638 -1.91 -5.87 -32.01
CA ARG A 638 -3.31 -5.86 -32.42
C ARG A 638 -3.92 -7.23 -32.11
N GLN A 639 -5.12 -7.23 -31.54
CA GLN A 639 -5.89 -8.45 -31.34
C GLN A 639 -6.25 -9.08 -32.69
N ASP A 640 -5.87 -10.35 -32.87
CA ASP A 640 -6.19 -11.14 -34.06
C ASP A 640 -6.82 -12.48 -33.65
N PRO A 641 -8.16 -12.58 -33.67
CA PRO A 641 -8.85 -13.84 -33.37
C PRO A 641 -8.44 -15.02 -34.27
N ALA A 642 -7.90 -14.77 -35.47
CA ALA A 642 -7.40 -15.83 -36.34
C ALA A 642 -6.06 -16.43 -35.85
N GLN A 643 -5.36 -15.73 -34.96
CA GLN A 643 -4.12 -16.19 -34.31
C GLN A 643 -4.37 -16.77 -32.91
N TYR A 644 -5.62 -16.85 -32.46
CA TYR A 644 -5.92 -17.45 -31.18
C TYR A 644 -5.52 -18.92 -31.16
N ALA A 645 -4.79 -19.30 -30.11
CA ALA A 645 -4.33 -20.65 -29.91
C ALA A 645 -4.90 -21.25 -28.63
N SER A 646 -4.91 -22.58 -28.56
CA SER A 646 -5.11 -23.27 -27.29
C SER A 646 -3.98 -22.91 -26.32
N GLN A 647 -4.30 -22.82 -25.03
CA GLN A 647 -3.32 -22.54 -23.99
C GLN A 647 -2.07 -23.42 -24.14
N LEU A 648 -0.93 -22.77 -24.29
CA LEU A 648 0.35 -23.47 -24.31
C LEU A 648 0.76 -23.81 -22.89
N ALA A 649 1.33 -25.00 -22.68
CA ALA A 649 2.05 -25.29 -21.46
C ALA A 649 3.32 -24.43 -21.46
N LEU A 650 3.24 -23.24 -20.88
CA LEU A 650 4.34 -22.31 -20.76
C LEU A 650 5.43 -22.96 -19.90
N THR A 651 6.53 -23.38 -20.52
CA THR A 651 7.74 -23.76 -19.79
C THR A 651 8.40 -22.49 -19.27
N ALA A 652 7.89 -21.97 -18.16
CA ALA A 652 8.49 -20.84 -17.47
C ALA A 652 9.66 -21.30 -16.57
N PRO A 653 10.65 -20.44 -16.31
CA PRO A 653 11.51 -20.60 -15.14
C PRO A 653 10.62 -20.80 -13.90
N PRO A 654 11.05 -21.61 -12.91
CA PRO A 654 10.31 -21.69 -11.66
C PRO A 654 10.20 -20.29 -11.08
N PRO A 655 9.07 -19.96 -10.42
CA PRO A 655 8.96 -18.69 -9.72
C PRO A 655 10.07 -18.59 -8.68
N LYS A 656 10.37 -17.36 -8.29
CA LYS A 656 11.37 -17.17 -7.24
C LYS A 656 10.88 -17.95 -6.01
N PRO A 657 11.72 -18.77 -5.35
CA PRO A 657 11.26 -19.51 -4.20
C PRO A 657 11.12 -18.54 -3.03
N TRP A 658 9.89 -18.27 -2.59
CA TRP A 658 9.66 -17.54 -1.35
C TRP A 658 10.38 -18.24 -0.20
N GLN A 659 11.34 -17.53 0.39
CA GLN A 659 11.98 -17.93 1.65
C GLN A 659 11.72 -16.83 2.65
N ARG A 660 10.82 -17.08 3.60
CA ARG A 660 10.66 -16.20 4.76
C ARG A 660 12.04 -15.91 5.35
N PRO A 661 12.47 -14.63 5.43
CA PRO A 661 13.72 -14.30 6.09
C PRO A 661 13.76 -14.94 7.47
N LYS A 662 14.80 -15.73 7.76
CA LYS A 662 14.94 -16.41 9.07
C LYS A 662 15.17 -15.44 10.21
N GLU A 663 15.56 -14.22 9.87
CA GLU A 663 15.74 -13.12 10.80
C GLU A 663 14.58 -12.17 10.55
N THR A 664 13.76 -11.93 11.58
CA THR A 664 12.93 -10.74 11.64
C THR A 664 13.86 -9.57 11.32
N PRO A 665 13.56 -8.71 10.34
CA PRO A 665 14.34 -7.51 10.13
C PRO A 665 14.53 -6.84 11.50
N GLU A 666 15.77 -6.48 11.85
CA GLU A 666 16.01 -5.65 13.03
C GLU A 666 14.94 -4.58 13.02
N LYS A 667 14.12 -4.47 14.08
CA LYS A 667 13.16 -3.37 14.22
C LYS A 667 13.92 -2.12 13.79
N VAL A 668 13.52 -1.52 12.68
CA VAL A 668 14.12 -0.27 12.21
C VAL A 668 13.60 0.80 13.14
N VAL A 669 14.13 0.82 14.36
CA VAL A 669 13.98 1.95 15.25
C VAL A 669 14.79 3.05 14.56
N HIS A 670 14.11 4.10 14.12
CA HIS A 670 14.77 5.32 13.66
C HIS A 670 15.85 5.69 14.68
N LYS A 671 17.13 5.54 14.31
CA LYS A 671 18.25 5.87 15.21
C LYS A 671 18.29 7.39 15.34
N LEU A 672 17.58 7.90 16.35
CA LEU A 672 17.70 9.28 16.83
C LEU A 672 19.19 9.62 16.98
N SER A 673 19.56 10.86 16.65
CA SER A 673 20.90 11.32 17.02
C SER A 673 21.11 11.19 18.53
N PRO A 674 22.34 10.98 19.01
CA PRO A 674 22.61 10.91 20.44
C PRO A 674 22.01 12.09 21.24
N GLU A 675 21.99 13.29 20.63
CA GLU A 675 21.43 14.50 21.22
C GLU A 675 19.89 14.48 21.31
N GLU A 676 19.20 14.01 20.27
CA GLU A 676 17.74 13.90 20.25
C GLU A 676 17.25 12.81 21.21
N LEU A 677 17.95 11.67 21.23
CA LEU A 677 17.69 10.58 22.16
C LEU A 677 17.86 11.04 23.61
N ASP A 678 18.95 11.75 23.92
CA ASP A 678 19.20 12.25 25.26
C ASP A 678 18.15 13.27 25.71
N LYS A 679 17.75 14.18 24.81
CA LYS A 679 16.71 15.17 25.07
C LYS A 679 15.36 14.51 25.35
N MET A 680 14.96 13.54 24.52
CA MET A 680 13.71 12.79 24.67
C MET A 680 13.67 12.07 26.02
N LEU A 681 14.69 11.25 26.31
CA LEU A 681 14.74 10.46 27.53
C LEU A 681 14.81 11.35 28.77
N SER A 682 15.55 12.47 28.72
CA SER A 682 15.62 13.43 29.83
C SER A 682 14.28 14.11 30.14
N GLU A 683 13.49 14.46 29.12
CA GLU A 683 12.15 15.05 29.33
C GLU A 683 11.18 14.02 29.91
N MET A 684 11.24 12.77 29.47
CA MET A 684 10.45 11.68 30.06
C MET A 684 10.83 11.44 31.52
N GLU A 685 12.12 11.41 31.85
CA GLU A 685 12.59 11.31 33.23
C GLU A 685 12.10 12.48 34.09
N LYS A 686 12.09 13.70 33.56
CA LYS A 686 11.57 14.89 34.26
C LYS A 686 10.09 14.73 34.58
N ARG A 687 9.27 14.34 33.59
CA ARG A 687 7.84 14.07 33.78
C ARG A 687 7.59 12.94 34.79
N LEU A 688 8.41 11.88 34.76
CA LEU A 688 8.32 10.77 35.71
C LEU A 688 8.69 11.18 37.14
N ARG A 689 9.61 12.14 37.32
CA ARG A 689 9.90 12.72 38.63
C ARG A 689 8.74 13.56 39.18
N GLU A 690 7.90 14.12 38.30
CA GLU A 690 6.72 14.92 38.64
C GLU A 690 5.46 14.06 38.88
N SER A 691 5.31 12.95 38.16
CA SER A 691 4.17 12.02 38.27
C SER A 691 4.59 10.57 38.00
N LEU A 692 5.16 9.92 39.01
CA LEU A 692 5.63 8.54 38.89
C LEU A 692 4.48 7.51 38.87
N ASP A 693 3.28 7.92 39.29
CA ASP A 693 2.10 7.05 39.35
C ASP A 693 1.52 6.74 37.97
N SER A 694 1.99 7.42 36.90
CA SER A 694 1.60 7.12 35.52
C SER A 694 2.27 5.84 35.03
N TYR A 695 1.50 4.74 35.04
CA TYR A 695 1.92 3.43 34.52
C TYR A 695 2.45 3.55 33.09
N GLN A 696 1.64 4.15 32.22
CA GLN A 696 1.90 4.24 30.79
C GLN A 696 3.18 5.03 30.50
N LEU A 697 3.42 6.13 31.22
CA LEU A 697 4.62 6.93 31.04
C LEU A 697 5.89 6.19 31.49
N ALA A 698 5.82 5.47 32.62
CA ALA A 698 6.97 4.74 33.16
C ALA A 698 7.36 3.55 32.27
N SER A 699 6.35 2.80 31.82
CA SER A 699 6.55 1.69 30.88
C SER A 699 7.05 2.18 29.53
N SER A 700 6.50 3.30 29.02
CA SER A 700 6.97 3.90 27.76
C SER A 700 8.42 4.39 27.83
N TYR A 701 8.84 4.96 28.96
CA TYR A 701 10.24 5.37 29.17
C TYR A 701 11.18 4.16 29.16
N ARG A 702 10.80 3.08 29.87
CA ARG A 702 11.54 1.81 29.89
C ARG A 702 11.64 1.21 28.49
N ALA A 703 10.52 1.10 27.77
CA ALA A 703 10.47 0.54 26.42
C ALA A 703 11.37 1.33 25.45
N ARG A 704 11.28 2.66 25.44
CA ARG A 704 12.15 3.52 24.62
C ARG A 704 13.63 3.38 25.01
N CYS A 705 13.94 3.21 26.29
CA CYS A 705 15.31 2.92 26.68
C CYS A 705 15.78 1.56 26.14
N ALA A 706 14.91 0.55 26.11
CA ALA A 706 15.26 -0.75 25.55
C ALA A 706 15.44 -0.70 24.02
N ASP A 707 14.55 0.01 23.31
CA ASP A 707 14.61 0.17 21.84
C ASP A 707 15.88 0.91 21.35
N HIS A 708 16.58 1.63 22.25
CA HIS A 708 17.80 2.39 21.94
C HIS A 708 19.04 1.96 22.76
N ASP A 709 19.06 0.73 23.29
CA ASP A 709 20.17 0.17 24.09
C ASP A 709 20.54 0.98 25.36
N GLN A 710 19.63 1.81 25.87
CA GLN A 710 19.78 2.64 27.07
C GLN A 710 19.33 1.94 28.37
N HIS A 711 19.46 0.62 28.46
CA HIS A 711 19.03 -0.16 29.63
C HIS A 711 19.64 0.33 30.96
N ASP A 712 20.94 0.69 30.94
CA ASP A 712 21.63 1.20 32.13
C ASP A 712 21.09 2.54 32.63
N ARG A 713 20.57 3.36 31.71
CA ARG A 713 19.93 4.63 32.03
C ARG A 713 18.59 4.40 32.73
N ALA A 714 17.77 3.48 32.21
CA ALA A 714 16.52 3.08 32.83
C ALA A 714 16.73 2.52 34.24
N ILE A 715 17.69 1.59 34.41
CA ILE A 715 18.03 0.99 35.71
C ILE A 715 18.42 2.09 36.71
N LYS A 716 19.39 2.94 36.38
CA LYS A 716 19.85 4.02 37.28
C LYS A 716 18.72 4.98 37.64
N PHE A 717 17.85 5.29 36.69
CA PHE A 717 16.72 6.16 36.92
C PHE A 717 15.77 5.55 37.96
N PHE A 718 15.29 4.32 37.75
CA PHE A 718 14.38 3.68 38.69
C PHE A 718 15.04 3.32 40.02
N GLU A 719 16.33 2.98 40.06
CA GLU A 719 17.11 2.85 41.30
C GLU A 719 17.08 4.15 42.12
N SER A 720 17.26 5.31 41.46
CA SER A 720 17.21 6.62 42.14
C SER A 720 15.82 6.92 42.70
N MET A 721 14.76 6.48 42.01
CA MET A 721 13.38 6.65 42.46
C MET A 721 13.08 5.75 43.67
N VAL A 722 13.49 4.47 43.63
CA VAL A 722 13.37 3.54 44.77
C VAL A 722 14.21 4.00 45.97
N ALA A 723 15.38 4.60 45.74
CA ALA A 723 16.19 5.16 46.82
C ALA A 723 15.53 6.38 47.49
N LYS A 724 14.85 7.22 46.70
CA LYS A 724 14.14 8.41 47.19
C LYS A 724 12.86 8.05 47.97
N ASP A 725 12.13 7.05 47.49
CA ASP A 725 10.98 6.48 48.18
C ASP A 725 11.01 4.95 48.13
N PRO A 726 11.60 4.31 49.17
CA PRO A 726 11.65 2.85 49.26
C PRO A 726 10.28 2.19 49.35
N ASN A 727 9.20 2.92 49.62
CA ASN A 727 7.86 2.35 49.67
C ASN A 727 7.11 2.46 48.34
N ASN A 728 7.67 3.14 47.35
CA ASN A 728 7.05 3.29 46.04
C ASN A 728 7.04 1.95 45.29
N GLN A 729 5.89 1.27 45.32
CA GLN A 729 5.68 -0.02 44.68
C GLN A 729 5.89 0.08 43.16
N ARG A 730 5.49 1.20 42.53
CA ARG A 730 5.62 1.40 41.09
C ARG A 730 7.08 1.47 40.64
N ALA A 731 7.88 2.25 41.36
CA ALA A 731 9.32 2.36 41.10
C ALA A 731 10.03 1.01 41.19
N ARG A 732 9.62 0.16 42.15
CA ARG A 732 10.19 -1.19 42.33
C ARG A 732 9.81 -2.14 41.20
N MET A 733 8.57 -2.09 40.73
CA MET A 733 8.12 -2.89 39.59
C MET A 733 8.91 -2.53 38.32
N GLU A 734 8.99 -1.24 37.99
CA GLU A 734 9.70 -0.78 36.79
C GLU A 734 11.21 -1.02 36.87
N LEU A 735 11.79 -0.93 38.07
CA LEU A 735 13.17 -1.32 38.30
C LEU A 735 13.40 -2.82 38.03
N ALA A 736 12.47 -3.68 38.46
CA ALA A 736 12.54 -5.11 38.16
C ALA A 736 12.44 -5.37 36.65
N CYS A 737 11.47 -4.75 35.97
CA CYS A 737 11.32 -4.87 34.51
C CYS A 737 12.57 -4.37 33.76
N ALA A 738 13.17 -3.25 34.17
CA ALA A 738 14.39 -2.73 33.56
C ALA A 738 15.60 -3.69 33.72
N PHE A 739 15.69 -4.43 34.84
CA PHE A 739 16.68 -5.49 34.99
C PHE A 739 16.44 -6.65 34.03
N VAL A 740 15.18 -7.01 33.75
CA VAL A 740 14.82 -8.06 32.80
C VAL A 740 15.17 -7.68 31.37
N ASP A 741 14.84 -6.46 30.95
CA ASP A 741 15.10 -5.97 29.59
C ASP A 741 16.59 -5.98 29.23
N LYS A 742 17.49 -5.84 30.23
CA LYS A 742 18.94 -5.87 30.03
C LYS A 742 19.53 -7.27 29.83
N ILE A 743 18.80 -8.33 30.18
CA ILE A 743 19.35 -9.69 30.21
C ILE A 743 19.82 -10.19 28.83
N PRO A 744 19.05 -10.00 27.72
CA PRO A 744 19.42 -10.50 26.40
C PRO A 744 20.71 -9.89 25.82
N THR A 745 21.04 -8.65 26.16
CA THR A 745 22.18 -7.90 25.61
C THR A 745 23.52 -8.24 26.28
N CYS A 746 23.53 -9.07 27.32
CA CYS A 746 24.73 -9.42 28.09
C CYS A 746 25.52 -10.65 27.56
N GLY A 747 25.17 -11.21 26.39
CA GLY A 747 25.89 -12.30 25.73
C GLY A 747 25.57 -13.71 26.28
N GLY A 748 25.16 -14.62 25.38
CA GLY A 748 24.81 -16.01 25.67
C GLY A 748 25.86 -16.79 26.50
N MET A 749 25.38 -17.82 27.22
CA MET A 749 26.07 -18.67 28.22
C MET A 749 26.89 -17.97 29.34
N ALA A 750 27.57 -16.85 29.11
CA ALA A 750 28.22 -16.04 30.14
C ALA A 750 27.16 -15.36 31.04
N ALA A 751 26.06 -14.87 30.45
CA ALA A 751 24.88 -14.44 31.22
C ALA A 751 24.28 -15.59 32.04
N ILE A 752 24.37 -16.84 31.55
CA ILE A 752 23.87 -18.06 32.22
C ILE A 752 24.77 -18.48 33.40
N VAL A 753 26.06 -18.15 33.35
CA VAL A 753 26.99 -18.30 34.49
C VAL A 753 26.86 -17.12 35.46
N SER A 754 26.46 -15.92 34.99
CA SER A 754 26.10 -14.75 35.81
C SER A 754 24.61 -14.68 36.23
N LYS A 755 23.79 -15.71 35.92
CA LYS A 755 22.33 -15.81 36.17
C LYS A 755 21.93 -15.77 37.66
N GLY A 756 22.84 -15.39 38.55
CA GLY A 756 22.58 -15.16 39.97
C GLY A 756 22.54 -13.68 40.38
N THR A 757 22.88 -12.70 39.52
CA THR A 757 23.01 -11.30 39.98
C THR A 757 21.93 -10.36 39.45
N LEU A 758 21.78 -10.15 38.15
CA LEU A 758 20.69 -9.30 37.61
C LEU A 758 19.33 -9.96 37.78
N ALA A 759 19.27 -11.26 37.54
CA ALA A 759 18.15 -12.13 37.88
C ALA A 759 17.71 -11.97 39.34
N ARG A 760 18.67 -12.11 40.27
CA ARG A 760 18.42 -11.99 41.70
C ARG A 760 18.02 -10.58 42.08
N LYS A 761 18.63 -9.54 41.51
CA LYS A 761 18.21 -8.16 41.72
C LYS A 761 16.77 -7.91 41.25
N SER A 762 16.39 -8.43 40.08
CA SER A 762 15.00 -8.38 39.60
C SER A 762 14.06 -9.11 40.56
N LEU A 763 14.43 -10.34 40.97
CA LEU A 763 13.67 -11.15 41.92
C LEU A 763 13.53 -10.43 43.27
N ASP A 764 14.60 -9.88 43.83
CA ASP A 764 14.59 -9.14 45.10
C ASP A 764 13.68 -7.90 45.03
N GLN A 765 13.65 -7.19 43.89
CA GLN A 765 12.75 -6.04 43.69
C GLN A 765 11.30 -6.48 43.51
N MET A 766 11.05 -7.56 42.77
CA MET A 766 9.74 -8.18 42.62
C MET A 766 9.23 -8.70 43.97
N ASP A 767 10.00 -9.46 44.73
CA ASP A 767 9.61 -10.01 46.03
C ASP A 767 9.27 -8.90 47.03
N ALA A 768 10.04 -7.80 47.02
CA ALA A 768 9.76 -6.63 47.85
C ALA A 768 8.45 -5.91 47.45
N TYR A 769 8.11 -5.92 46.15
CA TYR A 769 6.81 -5.43 45.67
C TYR A 769 5.68 -6.38 46.10
N LEU A 770 5.87 -7.69 45.89
CA LEU A 770 4.89 -8.74 46.08
C LEU A 770 4.55 -9.02 47.54
N ALA A 771 5.50 -8.83 48.47
CA ALA A 771 5.28 -8.98 49.91
C ALA A 771 4.19 -8.04 50.47
N LYS A 772 3.79 -7.00 49.72
CA LYS A 772 2.71 -6.08 50.08
C LYS A 772 1.42 -6.29 49.29
N GLU A 773 1.46 -7.12 48.25
CA GLU A 773 0.36 -7.45 47.34
C GLU A 773 -0.01 -8.93 47.48
N THR A 774 -0.27 -9.37 48.72
CA THR A 774 -0.40 -10.80 49.07
C THR A 774 -1.65 -11.45 48.51
N ASP A 775 -2.73 -10.68 48.35
CA ASP A 775 -4.06 -11.19 48.00
C ASP A 775 -4.67 -10.50 46.76
N SER A 776 -3.98 -9.57 46.13
CA SER A 776 -4.44 -8.95 44.88
C SER A 776 -4.18 -9.90 43.70
N TRP A 777 -5.14 -10.00 42.78
CA TRP A 777 -4.97 -10.76 41.54
C TRP A 777 -3.69 -10.34 40.81
N LEU A 778 -3.38 -9.05 40.85
CA LEU A 778 -2.21 -8.44 40.24
C LEU A 778 -0.90 -8.92 40.89
N GLY A 779 -0.84 -8.96 42.22
CA GLY A 779 0.30 -9.49 42.96
C GLY A 779 0.49 -10.99 42.74
N LEU A 780 -0.60 -11.76 42.67
CA LEU A 780 -0.55 -13.21 42.42
C LEU A 780 -0.18 -13.52 40.95
N TYR A 781 -0.71 -12.77 39.98
CA TYR A 781 -0.38 -12.91 38.56
C TYR A 781 1.08 -12.54 38.29
N THR A 782 1.55 -11.43 38.87
CA THR A 782 2.95 -10.99 38.70
C THR A 782 3.93 -11.96 39.36
N ARG A 783 3.58 -12.53 40.53
CA ARG A 783 4.30 -13.69 41.12
C ARG A 783 4.33 -14.88 40.16
N GLY A 784 3.17 -15.29 39.66
CA GLY A 784 3.03 -16.40 38.73
C GLY A 784 3.91 -16.24 37.49
N MET A 785 3.86 -15.08 36.84
CA MET A 785 4.68 -14.75 35.66
C MET A 785 6.18 -14.73 35.99
N ASN A 786 6.56 -14.16 37.14
CA ASN A 786 7.95 -14.16 37.61
C ASN A 786 8.49 -15.60 37.79
N HIS A 787 7.68 -16.52 38.33
CA HIS A 787 8.03 -17.92 38.44
C HIS A 787 8.11 -18.63 37.07
N LEU A 788 7.22 -18.30 36.13
CA LEU A 788 7.14 -18.91 34.79
C LEU A 788 8.34 -18.62 33.88
N HIS A 789 8.90 -17.40 33.95
CA HIS A 789 9.98 -16.95 33.06
C HIS A 789 11.39 -17.33 33.52
N TRP A 790 11.52 -17.83 34.76
CA TRP A 790 12.79 -18.33 35.30
C TRP A 790 12.71 -19.83 35.54
N PRO A 791 13.16 -20.68 34.60
CA PRO A 791 13.00 -22.14 34.68
C PRO A 791 13.56 -22.79 35.95
N ARG A 792 14.49 -22.13 36.66
CA ARG A 792 15.03 -22.56 37.96
C ARG A 792 14.28 -22.01 39.18
N ALA A 793 13.53 -20.91 39.07
CA ALA A 793 12.78 -20.33 40.20
C ALA A 793 11.59 -21.22 40.61
N LEU A 794 10.94 -21.87 39.64
CA LEU A 794 9.85 -22.84 39.87
C LEU A 794 10.28 -24.08 40.68
N LEU A 795 11.57 -24.42 40.68
CA LEU A 795 12.10 -25.58 41.43
C LEU A 795 12.26 -25.31 42.94
N HIS A 796 12.10 -24.05 43.34
CA HIS A 796 12.40 -23.58 44.70
C HIS A 796 11.28 -22.74 45.33
N SER A 797 10.18 -22.49 44.62
CA SER A 797 9.02 -21.78 45.14
C SER A 797 7.94 -22.78 45.50
N ASP A 798 7.75 -22.99 46.80
CA ASP A 798 6.71 -23.87 47.34
C ASP A 798 5.30 -23.28 47.14
N ASP A 799 5.20 -21.98 46.86
CA ASP A 799 3.95 -21.22 46.75
C ASP A 799 3.43 -21.05 45.31
N ALA A 800 4.24 -21.34 44.29
CA ALA A 800 3.90 -21.04 42.90
C ALA A 800 2.65 -21.79 42.39
N ALA A 801 2.46 -23.05 42.79
CA ALA A 801 1.27 -23.81 42.44
C ALA A 801 0.02 -23.25 43.13
N ALA A 802 0.12 -22.91 44.42
CA ALA A 802 -0.96 -22.35 45.22
C ALA A 802 -1.38 -20.94 44.76
N ASP A 803 -0.41 -20.08 44.45
CA ASP A 803 -0.68 -18.71 43.94
C ASP A 803 -1.35 -18.75 42.55
N LEU A 804 -0.97 -19.70 41.69
CA LEU A 804 -1.60 -19.91 40.38
C LEU A 804 -2.97 -20.59 40.48
N GLU A 805 -3.17 -21.51 41.42
CA GLU A 805 -4.51 -22.05 41.75
C GLU A 805 -5.45 -20.93 42.18
N ARG A 806 -4.99 -20.04 43.06
CA ARG A 806 -5.77 -18.90 43.56
C ARG A 806 -6.09 -17.89 42.45
N CYS A 807 -5.17 -17.71 41.48
CA CYS A 807 -5.46 -16.98 40.24
C CYS A 807 -6.57 -17.66 39.42
N ALA A 808 -6.55 -18.99 39.30
CA ALA A 808 -7.56 -19.75 38.57
C ALA A 808 -8.93 -19.79 39.28
N GLU A 809 -8.97 -19.63 40.60
CA GLU A 809 -10.22 -19.47 41.37
C GLU A 809 -10.83 -18.06 41.20
N LEU A 810 -9.98 -17.02 41.20
CA LEU A 810 -10.41 -15.65 40.89
C LEU A 810 -10.98 -15.54 39.46
N GLN A 811 -10.48 -16.38 38.55
CA GLN A 811 -10.91 -16.47 37.16
C GLN A 811 -12.33 -17.02 36.96
N GLU A 812 -12.88 -17.82 37.90
CA GLU A 812 -14.26 -18.32 37.79
C GLU A 812 -15.31 -17.24 38.08
N LYS A 813 -14.92 -16.11 38.68
CA LYS A 813 -15.82 -15.03 39.07
C LYS A 813 -16.04 -13.97 37.99
N ASP A 814 -15.24 -13.97 36.92
CA ASP A 814 -15.23 -12.89 35.93
C ASP A 814 -16.05 -13.27 34.68
N ALA A 815 -17.05 -12.47 34.33
CA ALA A 815 -18.13 -12.88 33.43
C ALA A 815 -17.76 -12.87 31.93
N LYS A 816 -16.53 -12.50 31.53
CA LYS A 816 -16.02 -12.65 30.15
C LYS A 816 -14.52 -12.97 30.11
N PRO A 817 -14.09 -14.08 29.46
CA PRO A 817 -12.69 -14.44 29.38
C PRO A 817 -11.91 -13.57 28.37
N LYS A 818 -10.77 -13.00 28.79
CA LYS A 818 -9.85 -12.20 27.98
C LYS A 818 -8.61 -13.01 27.57
N PRO A 819 -7.87 -12.63 26.51
CA PRO A 819 -6.74 -13.40 25.98
C PRO A 819 -5.65 -13.74 26.99
N TYR A 820 -5.34 -12.85 27.94
CA TYR A 820 -4.35 -13.13 28.98
C TYR A 820 -4.82 -14.20 29.98
N HIS A 821 -6.13 -14.45 30.14
CA HIS A 821 -6.61 -15.54 31.00
C HIS A 821 -6.35 -16.94 30.41
N LEU A 822 -6.15 -17.05 29.08
CA LEU A 822 -5.72 -18.29 28.44
C LEU A 822 -4.29 -18.66 28.87
N ARG A 823 -3.40 -17.65 28.92
CA ARG A 823 -2.00 -17.81 29.34
C ARG A 823 -1.89 -18.35 30.76
N THR A 824 -2.72 -17.87 31.68
CA THR A 824 -2.78 -18.35 33.08
C THR A 824 -3.12 -19.84 33.18
N TYR A 825 -4.11 -20.32 32.41
CA TYR A 825 -4.48 -21.74 32.41
C TYR A 825 -3.40 -22.62 31.80
N VAL A 826 -2.76 -22.18 30.71
CA VAL A 826 -1.65 -22.90 30.09
C VAL A 826 -0.48 -23.03 31.09
N ALA A 827 -0.13 -21.92 31.74
CA ALA A 827 0.94 -21.82 32.72
C ALA A 827 0.76 -22.72 33.95
N LEU A 828 -0.45 -22.73 34.54
CA LEU A 828 -0.76 -23.57 35.70
C LEU A 828 -0.57 -25.06 35.37
N GLY A 829 -1.05 -25.51 34.22
CA GLY A 829 -0.83 -26.90 33.81
C GLY A 829 0.63 -27.24 33.53
N ASP A 830 1.42 -26.27 33.04
CA ASP A 830 2.86 -26.44 32.85
C ASP A 830 3.65 -26.48 34.16
N ALA A 831 3.15 -25.87 35.23
CA ALA A 831 3.73 -25.92 36.56
C ALA A 831 3.54 -27.31 37.18
N TYR A 832 2.30 -27.83 37.19
CA TYR A 832 2.03 -29.18 37.68
C TYR A 832 2.77 -30.26 36.88
N THR A 833 2.85 -30.11 35.55
CA THR A 833 3.63 -31.03 34.71
C THR A 833 5.10 -31.11 35.17
N LYS A 834 5.69 -29.99 35.62
CA LYS A 834 7.06 -29.95 36.17
C LYS A 834 7.20 -30.58 37.54
N ALA A 835 6.21 -30.39 38.42
CA ALA A 835 6.11 -31.10 39.71
C ALA A 835 5.81 -32.60 39.54
N LYS A 836 5.54 -33.04 38.30
CA LYS A 836 5.11 -34.40 37.92
C LYS A 836 3.71 -34.74 38.40
N GLU A 837 2.89 -33.71 38.62
CA GLU A 837 1.46 -33.78 38.97
C GLU A 837 0.61 -33.73 37.69
N TYR A 838 0.79 -34.72 36.81
CA TYR A 838 0.20 -34.71 35.46
C TYR A 838 -1.34 -34.74 35.45
N ALA A 839 -1.94 -35.30 36.49
CA ALA A 839 -3.39 -35.30 36.65
C ALA A 839 -3.92 -33.87 36.83
N ASP A 840 -3.29 -33.10 37.71
CA ASP A 840 -3.62 -31.71 38.01
C ASP A 840 -3.30 -30.79 36.84
N ALA A 841 -2.21 -31.07 36.11
CA ALA A 841 -1.88 -30.40 34.86
C ALA A 841 -3.01 -30.51 33.81
N ARG A 842 -3.47 -31.74 33.56
CA ARG A 842 -4.56 -31.99 32.61
C ARG A 842 -5.89 -31.42 33.11
N ALA A 843 -6.13 -31.42 34.42
CA ALA A 843 -7.32 -30.81 35.01
C ALA A 843 -7.31 -29.28 34.80
N ALA A 844 -6.18 -28.61 35.03
CA ALA A 844 -6.02 -27.18 34.81
C ALA A 844 -6.27 -26.78 33.34
N TRP A 845 -5.67 -27.49 32.37
CA TRP A 845 -5.91 -27.20 30.94
C TRP A 845 -7.35 -27.48 30.50
N ARG A 846 -7.99 -28.53 31.04
CA ARG A 846 -9.42 -28.80 30.78
C ARG A 846 -10.33 -27.70 31.31
N ARG A 847 -10.03 -27.16 32.51
CA ARG A 847 -10.74 -25.97 33.01
C ARG A 847 -10.57 -24.81 32.04
N GLY A 848 -9.35 -24.54 31.56
CA GLY A 848 -9.11 -23.51 30.55
C GLY A 848 -9.89 -23.74 29.25
N GLN A 849 -10.01 -24.98 28.79
CA GLN A 849 -10.74 -25.32 27.58
C GLN A 849 -12.24 -25.01 27.68
N LYS A 850 -12.82 -25.03 28.90
CA LYS A 850 -14.22 -24.63 29.14
C LYS A 850 -14.45 -23.14 28.86
N TYR A 851 -13.47 -22.30 29.17
CA TYR A 851 -13.53 -20.85 28.97
C TYR A 851 -13.00 -20.41 27.60
N PHE A 852 -12.08 -21.19 27.02
CA PHE A 852 -11.46 -20.96 25.71
C PHE A 852 -11.64 -22.17 24.79
N PRO A 853 -12.88 -22.47 24.34
CA PRO A 853 -13.18 -23.69 23.61
C PRO A 853 -12.46 -23.80 22.26
N ASN A 854 -11.98 -22.68 21.71
CA ASN A 854 -11.30 -22.61 20.43
C ASN A 854 -9.76 -22.49 20.55
N ALA A 855 -9.20 -22.44 21.76
CA ALA A 855 -7.76 -22.31 21.94
C ALA A 855 -6.99 -23.58 21.51
N LYS A 856 -6.22 -23.45 20.43
CA LYS A 856 -5.41 -24.54 19.87
C LYS A 856 -4.36 -25.07 20.85
N GLU A 857 -3.71 -24.19 21.61
CA GLU A 857 -2.65 -24.56 22.57
C GLU A 857 -3.12 -25.50 23.67
N LEU A 858 -4.33 -25.27 24.21
CA LEU A 858 -4.92 -26.16 25.22
C LEU A 858 -5.33 -27.50 24.62
N LYS A 859 -5.86 -27.50 23.38
CA LYS A 859 -6.23 -28.72 22.65
C LYS A 859 -5.00 -29.58 22.35
N ASP A 860 -3.93 -28.97 21.86
CA ASP A 860 -2.69 -29.65 21.49
C ASP A 860 -2.05 -30.30 22.73
N ARG A 861 -2.01 -29.61 23.87
CA ARG A 861 -1.48 -30.16 25.14
C ARG A 861 -2.34 -31.31 25.67
N LEU A 862 -3.66 -31.19 25.60
CA LEU A 862 -4.60 -32.24 26.02
C LEU A 862 -4.56 -33.47 25.10
N ALA A 863 -4.17 -33.31 23.84
CA ALA A 863 -4.04 -34.42 22.89
C ALA A 863 -2.84 -35.34 23.17
N ILE A 864 -1.83 -34.86 23.91
CA ILE A 864 -0.65 -35.66 24.26
C ILE A 864 -1.03 -36.71 25.31
N LYS A 865 -1.07 -37.98 24.92
CA LYS A 865 -1.56 -39.07 25.78
C LYS A 865 -0.56 -39.55 26.82
N GLU A 866 0.74 -39.47 26.55
CA GLU A 866 1.78 -39.92 27.47
C GLU A 866 2.36 -38.76 28.28
N ASP A 867 2.37 -38.92 29.61
CA ASP A 867 2.85 -37.88 30.54
C ASP A 867 4.34 -37.56 30.35
N SER A 868 5.15 -38.57 29.97
CA SER A 868 6.57 -38.36 29.66
C SER A 868 6.79 -37.55 28.38
N ALA A 869 5.93 -37.74 27.38
CA ALA A 869 5.95 -36.98 26.13
C ALA A 869 5.42 -35.57 26.35
N LEU A 870 4.43 -35.42 27.23
CA LEU A 870 3.89 -34.12 27.64
C LEU A 870 4.94 -33.29 28.36
N PHE A 871 5.65 -33.88 29.34
CA PHE A 871 6.77 -33.22 30.02
C PHE A 871 7.85 -32.77 29.03
N LYS A 872 8.27 -33.65 28.10
CA LYS A 872 9.26 -33.31 27.07
C LYS A 872 8.78 -32.20 26.13
N TYR A 873 7.50 -32.21 25.77
CA TYR A 873 6.89 -31.17 24.94
C TYR A 873 6.89 -29.82 25.66
N VAL A 874 6.46 -29.80 26.93
CA VAL A 874 6.48 -28.58 27.75
C VAL A 874 7.90 -28.03 27.91
N GLU A 875 8.90 -28.90 28.11
CA GLU A 875 10.31 -28.49 28.18
C GLU A 875 10.87 -28.03 26.83
N SER A 876 10.43 -28.57 25.69
CA SER A 876 10.92 -28.16 24.37
C SER A 876 10.32 -26.84 23.88
N GLN A 877 9.10 -26.51 24.29
CA GLN A 877 8.49 -25.21 24.00
C GLN A 877 9.10 -24.06 24.83
N ARG A 878 9.74 -24.39 25.96
CA ARG A 878 10.45 -23.47 26.84
C ARG A 878 11.87 -23.19 26.32
N SER A 879 11.97 -22.37 25.27
CA SER A 879 13.27 -21.85 24.79
C SER A 879 13.78 -20.74 25.72
N LEU A 880 15.05 -20.82 26.11
CA LEU A 880 15.78 -19.76 26.85
C LEU A 880 16.25 -18.61 25.94
N GLU A 881 16.01 -18.70 24.63
CA GLU A 881 16.43 -17.73 23.62
C GLU A 881 15.25 -16.87 23.11
N LYS A 882 14.01 -17.19 23.48
CA LYS A 882 12.86 -16.33 23.19
C LYS A 882 12.88 -15.11 24.13
N PRO A 883 12.56 -13.89 23.64
CA PRO A 883 12.40 -12.72 24.50
C PRO A 883 11.41 -13.02 25.63
N ILE A 884 11.73 -12.57 26.84
CA ILE A 884 10.80 -12.64 27.97
C ILE A 884 9.70 -11.62 27.69
N ASP A 885 8.47 -12.09 27.50
CA ASP A 885 7.30 -11.22 27.39
C ASP A 885 7.02 -10.58 28.76
N THR A 886 7.56 -9.38 28.98
CA THR A 886 7.33 -8.54 30.17
C THR A 886 6.20 -7.54 29.94
N ASP A 887 5.39 -7.72 28.90
CA ASP A 887 4.31 -6.80 28.60
C ASP A 887 3.20 -6.91 29.67
N LEU A 888 3.31 -6.02 30.63
CA LEU A 888 2.34 -5.84 31.69
C LEU A 888 1.38 -4.68 31.37
N SER A 889 1.33 -4.18 30.12
CA SER A 889 0.51 -3.01 29.73
C SER A 889 -0.99 -3.19 29.97
N PHE A 890 -1.47 -4.43 30.09
CA PHE A 890 -2.86 -4.77 30.45
C PHE A 890 -3.24 -4.40 31.89
N MET A 891 -2.29 -3.99 32.74
CA MET A 891 -2.50 -3.61 34.13
C MET A 891 -3.32 -2.32 34.34
N ASP A 892 -3.84 -1.67 33.29
CA ASP A 892 -4.61 -0.42 33.45
C ASP A 892 -6.04 -0.49 32.86
N ARG A 893 -7.04 -0.40 33.75
CA ARG A 893 -8.20 0.51 33.66
C ARG A 893 -9.15 0.46 34.87
N ASP A 894 -9.28 -0.66 35.61
CA ASP A 894 -10.39 -0.82 36.61
C ASP A 894 -10.10 -1.79 37.80
N SER A 895 -8.85 -2.14 38.09
CA SER A 895 -8.52 -3.14 39.14
C SER A 895 -7.59 -2.67 40.27
N LEU A 896 -7.59 -1.37 40.54
CA LEU A 896 -7.09 -0.75 41.78
C LEU A 896 -8.23 -0.01 42.48
#